data_AF-A0A7V0QGP2-F1
#
_entry.id   AF-A0A7V0QGP2-F1
#
_cell.length_a   1.000
_cell.length_b   1.000
_cell.length_c   1.000
_cell.angle_alpha   90.00
_cell.angle_beta   90.00
_cell.angle_gamma   90.00
#
_symmetry.space_group_name_H-M   'P 1'
#
loop_
_entity.id
_entity.type
_entity.pdbx_description
1 polymer ?
#
loop_
_entity_poly.entity_id
_entity_poly.type
_entity_poly.pdbx_seq_one_letter_code
_entity_poly.pdbx_strand_id
1 'polypeptide(L)'
;NVNKGVEFDIASNPEFLREGSAVDDFMKPDRIVIGVETEKAEQILTELYRPLGVPIIVTDIQSAELIKHASNSFLATKISFINALSIICELTGADIKMVAKGMGMDKRIGHSFLDAGLGFGGFCLDENEKVVIRDKNHNILMLPLKELYEKFKQEEWNPEALSFDMNKKEICFNRITLVSQRKYKGKMIEFKTAMQRKIRVTADHPMIVYRNRELSVCLASDIKKGDFLPLFTDFPSLNKDVTIDLFKILEGVSFQHNIKVRPLKAKIRNLSSEVFSYLRKTKGYKHTTMYDFKRKNYLRFQDYLLLERSGLIKDFKRDQMLLFTTKGTPTYIKGKFILDDNVLGLLGYYISEGHITSEEGMRGERERIIFSFNESEKEYIEEVCRILDYLYIRYTIKNIYKDKVVRITISSRIFSYLIKETFKCGTNSYNAAVPGCVFSLSRKKRMRLLSTLHRGDGSAYFHLSAPTVTYDYGTVSPHLKDDLTVLLQSIGIVPSIKPFRSAKAKTLAYSIRVSGYNQIKALPLFKDKKTQKIIDSRLNDYKRIIKPTGYKRVHDSFCVVKIKEIEASYVNEEVYSLEVENTQTFITSEGIITHNCFPKDLAAFIRISERLGYNFELLKAVEKINRMQKERFIKKIEEVLWNLKGKTIGILGLSFKPNTDDIRFAPSIDIIEGLLKGGAKIKAYDPYAMDKMSKVLPDITYCKDAYEVACASDALVIVTEWSEFKEINLEEIKKLLNNPIIIDGRNIYDIDKMKELGFKYISIGRKTGGVTGASFSDL
;
A
#
# COMPACT_ATOMS: atom_id res chain seq x y z
N ASN A 1 23.94 5.35 -11.31
CA ASN A 1 24.90 6.27 -11.94
C ASN A 1 25.94 6.75 -10.93
N VAL A 2 26.90 5.88 -10.60
CA VAL A 2 28.14 6.34 -9.96
C VAL A 2 29.06 6.79 -11.10
N ASN A 3 29.60 8.02 -11.04
CA ASN A 3 30.59 8.46 -12.02
C ASN A 3 31.88 7.64 -11.85
N LYS A 4 32.56 7.30 -12.95
CA LYS A 4 33.87 6.63 -12.88
C LYS A 4 34.83 7.45 -12.00
N GLY A 5 35.24 6.89 -10.86
CA GLY A 5 36.12 7.55 -9.89
C GLY A 5 35.42 8.22 -8.69
N VAL A 6 34.10 8.05 -8.51
CA VAL A 6 33.45 8.35 -7.21
C VAL A 6 33.55 7.14 -6.31
N GLU A 7 34.16 7.31 -5.14
CA GLU A 7 34.17 6.30 -4.07
C GLU A 7 32.79 6.20 -3.41
N PHE A 8 32.29 4.98 -3.30
CA PHE A 8 31.03 4.64 -2.64
C PHE A 8 31.19 3.27 -1.99
N ASP A 9 30.42 3.04 -0.94
CA ASP A 9 30.47 1.82 -0.15
C ASP A 9 29.11 1.13 -0.28
N ILE A 10 29.09 -0.20 -0.51
CA ILE A 10 27.86 -0.98 -0.53
C ILE A 10 27.61 -1.52 0.88
N ALA A 11 26.33 -1.58 1.28
CA ALA A 11 25.93 -2.12 2.57
C ALA A 11 24.73 -3.07 2.49
N SER A 12 24.72 -4.11 3.32
CA SER A 12 23.58 -5.02 3.51
C SER A 12 23.07 -4.94 4.96
N ASN A 13 21.77 -4.70 5.13
CA ASN A 13 21.13 -4.56 6.44
C ASN A 13 19.78 -5.32 6.48
N PRO A 14 19.77 -6.59 6.92
CA PRO A 14 18.55 -7.40 6.93
C PRO A 14 17.65 -7.15 8.15
N GLU A 15 16.35 -6.97 7.90
CA GLU A 15 15.30 -6.84 8.93
C GLU A 15 14.77 -8.22 9.41
N PHE A 16 14.31 -8.33 10.67
CA PHE A 16 13.90 -9.59 11.33
C PHE A 16 12.49 -9.54 11.96
N LEU A 17 11.49 -9.13 11.18
CA LEU A 17 10.10 -8.92 11.64
C LEU A 17 9.22 -10.18 11.54
N ARG A 18 8.05 -10.19 12.19
CA ARG A 18 7.05 -11.28 12.12
C ARG A 18 5.62 -10.78 11.89
N GLU A 19 4.84 -11.50 11.08
CA GLU A 19 3.40 -11.28 10.91
C GLU A 19 2.64 -11.38 12.25
N GLY A 20 2.09 -10.27 12.72
CA GLY A 20 1.34 -10.15 13.98
C GLY A 20 2.08 -9.39 15.09
N SER A 21 3.39 -9.13 14.93
CA SER A 21 4.21 -8.39 15.92
C SER A 21 5.18 -7.37 15.31
N ALA A 22 5.10 -7.09 14.00
CA ALA A 22 6.10 -6.33 13.26
C ALA A 22 6.53 -4.96 13.87
N VAL A 23 5.61 -4.19 14.45
CA VAL A 23 5.94 -2.92 15.16
C VAL A 23 6.92 -3.18 16.30
N ASP A 24 6.57 -4.11 17.19
CA ASP A 24 7.38 -4.44 18.36
C ASP A 24 8.70 -5.08 17.95
N ASP A 25 8.70 -5.90 16.89
CA ASP A 25 9.91 -6.51 16.33
C ASP A 25 10.88 -5.47 15.74
N PHE A 26 10.39 -4.39 15.12
CA PHE A 26 11.26 -3.31 14.60
C PHE A 26 11.70 -2.32 15.69
N MET A 27 10.81 -2.00 16.63
CA MET A 27 11.10 -1.02 17.70
C MET A 27 11.91 -1.62 18.86
N LYS A 28 11.97 -2.96 18.99
CA LYS A 28 12.72 -3.70 20.01
C LYS A 28 13.45 -4.92 19.39
N PRO A 29 14.32 -4.74 18.37
CA PRO A 29 14.92 -5.86 17.65
C PRO A 29 16.05 -6.52 18.47
N ASP A 30 16.21 -7.84 18.37
CA ASP A 30 17.28 -8.57 19.11
C ASP A 30 18.71 -8.07 18.79
N ARG A 31 18.91 -7.59 17.55
CA ARG A 31 20.17 -7.11 16.99
C ARG A 31 19.93 -6.36 15.69
N ILE A 32 20.92 -5.56 15.28
CA ILE A 32 21.08 -5.08 13.90
C ILE A 32 22.30 -5.76 13.27
N VAL A 33 22.23 -6.06 11.98
CA VAL A 33 23.33 -6.66 11.20
C VAL A 33 23.71 -5.72 10.06
N ILE A 34 24.99 -5.43 9.89
CA ILE A 34 25.54 -4.52 8.89
C ILE A 34 26.66 -5.26 8.16
N GLY A 35 26.46 -5.54 6.88
CA GLY A 35 27.51 -6.02 5.99
C GLY A 35 28.08 -4.86 5.19
N VAL A 36 29.38 -4.60 5.26
CA VAL A 36 30.08 -3.46 4.62
C VAL A 36 31.52 -3.85 4.26
N GLU A 37 32.14 -3.12 3.34
CA GLU A 37 33.53 -3.36 2.92
C GLU A 37 34.51 -2.25 3.37
N THR A 38 34.06 -1.20 4.08
CA THR A 38 34.91 -0.10 4.58
C THR A 38 34.52 0.44 5.96
N GLU A 39 35.52 0.91 6.72
CA GLU A 39 35.33 1.57 8.04
C GLU A 39 34.38 2.77 7.98
N LYS A 40 34.36 3.47 6.85
CA LYS A 40 33.51 4.65 6.61
C LYS A 40 32.02 4.28 6.62
N ALA A 41 31.66 3.17 5.98
CA ALA A 41 30.27 2.68 6.00
C ALA A 41 29.88 2.09 7.37
N GLU A 42 30.82 1.38 8.02
CA GLU A 42 30.65 0.89 9.39
C GLU A 42 30.30 2.02 10.38
N GLN A 43 31.09 3.10 10.41
CA GLN A 43 30.89 4.22 11.35
C GLN A 43 29.51 4.87 11.17
N ILE A 44 29.10 5.09 9.92
CA ILE A 44 27.82 5.73 9.58
C ILE A 44 26.62 4.87 10.02
N LEU A 45 26.61 3.58 9.68
CA LEU A 45 25.49 2.70 10.01
C LEU A 45 25.47 2.35 11.51
N THR A 46 26.64 2.22 12.14
CA THR A 46 26.73 2.03 13.60
C THR A 46 26.23 3.25 14.37
N GLU A 47 26.44 4.47 13.85
CA GLU A 47 25.84 5.69 14.42
C GLU A 47 24.32 5.77 14.20
N LEU A 48 23.83 5.37 13.02
CA LEU A 48 22.41 5.37 12.67
C LEU A 48 21.56 4.49 13.61
N TYR A 49 22.01 3.27 13.91
CA TYR A 49 21.26 2.33 14.74
C TYR A 49 21.53 2.45 16.24
N ARG A 50 22.56 3.23 16.64
CA ARG A 50 22.90 3.53 18.05
C ARG A 50 21.69 3.93 18.93
N PRO A 51 20.71 4.74 18.47
CA PRO A 51 19.57 5.16 19.29
C PRO A 51 18.59 4.04 19.67
N LEU A 52 18.63 2.88 19.01
CA LEU A 52 17.81 1.72 19.40
C LEU A 52 18.37 1.00 20.64
N GLY A 53 19.65 1.22 20.99
CA GLY A 53 20.27 0.64 22.19
C GLY A 53 20.54 -0.87 22.15
N VAL A 54 20.44 -1.48 20.96
CA VAL A 54 20.56 -2.94 20.73
C VAL A 54 21.95 -3.31 20.18
N PRO A 55 22.37 -4.59 20.27
CA PRO A 55 23.62 -5.05 19.66
C PRO A 55 23.68 -4.79 18.16
N ILE A 56 24.80 -4.25 17.69
CA ILE A 56 25.10 -4.03 16.27
C ILE A 56 26.23 -4.98 15.89
N ILE A 57 26.00 -5.81 14.87
CA ILE A 57 27.01 -6.68 14.27
C ILE A 57 27.48 -6.05 12.97
N VAL A 58 28.78 -5.81 12.83
CA VAL A 58 29.42 -5.38 11.58
C VAL A 58 30.22 -6.54 11.00
N THR A 59 30.11 -6.74 9.69
CA THR A 59 30.67 -7.88 8.93
C THR A 59 30.74 -7.49 7.45
N ASP A 60 31.01 -8.43 6.53
CA ASP A 60 30.95 -8.20 5.08
C ASP A 60 29.52 -8.33 4.52
N ILE A 61 29.31 -7.84 3.29
CA ILE A 61 27.99 -7.77 2.63
C ILE A 61 27.38 -9.17 2.49
N GLN A 62 28.19 -10.14 2.07
CA GLN A 62 27.80 -11.50 1.76
C GLN A 62 27.42 -12.26 3.05
N SER A 63 28.21 -12.08 4.11
CA SER A 63 27.91 -12.56 5.47
C SER A 63 26.62 -11.96 6.01
N ALA A 64 26.34 -10.67 5.82
CA ALA A 64 25.09 -10.06 6.29
C ALA A 64 23.84 -10.62 5.57
N GLU A 65 23.87 -10.74 4.23
CA GLU A 65 22.78 -11.40 3.49
C GLU A 65 22.62 -12.87 3.94
N LEU A 66 23.74 -13.57 4.11
CA LEU A 66 23.74 -14.96 4.55
C LEU A 66 23.19 -15.10 5.98
N ILE A 67 23.48 -14.17 6.89
CA ILE A 67 22.93 -14.15 8.26
C ILE A 67 21.39 -14.07 8.23
N LYS A 68 20.76 -13.39 7.27
CA LYS A 68 19.29 -13.40 7.13
C LYS A 68 18.76 -14.76 6.74
N HIS A 69 19.27 -15.31 5.63
CA HIS A 69 18.81 -16.60 5.11
C HIS A 69 19.13 -17.75 6.06
N ALA A 70 20.31 -17.73 6.68
CA ALA A 70 20.73 -18.67 7.71
C ALA A 70 19.88 -18.53 8.98
N SER A 71 19.58 -17.31 9.47
CA SER A 71 18.70 -17.14 10.64
C SER A 71 17.31 -17.71 10.39
N ASN A 72 16.63 -17.27 9.32
CA ASN A 72 15.26 -17.71 9.04
C ASN A 72 15.19 -19.22 8.74
N SER A 73 16.21 -19.78 8.06
CA SER A 73 16.28 -21.23 7.81
C SER A 73 16.73 -22.03 9.03
N PHE A 74 17.51 -21.44 9.95
CA PHE A 74 17.84 -22.05 11.24
C PHE A 74 16.64 -22.05 12.20
N LEU A 75 15.77 -21.04 12.15
CA LEU A 75 14.49 -21.08 12.86
C LEU A 75 13.60 -22.21 12.32
N ALA A 76 13.48 -22.36 10.99
CA ALA A 76 12.81 -23.51 10.37
C ALA A 76 13.50 -24.85 10.73
N THR A 77 14.82 -24.83 10.91
CA THR A 77 15.61 -25.98 11.39
C THR A 77 15.29 -26.30 12.85
N LYS A 78 15.18 -25.33 13.76
CA LYS A 78 14.78 -25.56 15.17
C LYS A 78 13.38 -26.21 15.24
N ILE A 79 12.41 -25.68 14.49
CA ILE A 79 11.05 -26.25 14.41
C ILE A 79 11.09 -27.70 13.90
N SER A 80 11.82 -27.96 12.81
CA SER A 80 11.91 -29.31 12.24
C SER A 80 12.72 -30.26 13.11
N PHE A 81 13.74 -29.77 13.81
CA PHE A 81 14.55 -30.56 14.74
C PHE A 81 13.76 -30.94 15.99
N ILE A 82 13.00 -30.02 16.60
CA ILE A 82 12.19 -30.38 17.77
C ILE A 82 11.01 -31.30 17.40
N ASN A 83 10.46 -31.16 16.19
CA ASN A 83 9.53 -32.13 15.61
C ASN A 83 10.18 -33.51 15.45
N ALA A 84 11.41 -33.59 14.95
CA ALA A 84 12.15 -34.85 14.86
C ALA A 84 12.52 -35.43 16.24
N LEU A 85 12.85 -34.59 17.22
CA LEU A 85 13.16 -35.04 18.58
C LEU A 85 11.90 -35.53 19.33
N SER A 86 10.73 -34.98 19.02
CA SER A 86 9.43 -35.47 19.51
C SER A 86 9.22 -36.96 19.18
N ILE A 87 9.76 -37.44 18.06
CA ILE A 87 9.74 -38.85 17.66
C ILE A 87 10.51 -39.71 18.68
N ILE A 88 11.69 -39.25 19.09
CA ILE A 88 12.55 -39.96 20.04
C ILE A 88 11.94 -39.94 21.44
N CYS A 89 11.35 -38.81 21.86
CA CYS A 89 10.64 -38.73 23.14
C CYS A 89 9.45 -39.71 23.21
N GLU A 90 8.69 -39.87 22.12
CA GLU A 90 7.62 -40.87 22.04
C GLU A 90 8.12 -42.32 22.16
N LEU A 91 9.27 -42.64 21.56
CA LEU A 91 9.86 -43.99 21.57
C LEU A 91 10.54 -44.34 22.91
N THR A 92 11.14 -43.37 23.58
CA THR A 92 11.83 -43.52 24.88
C THR A 92 10.93 -43.24 26.08
N GLY A 93 9.71 -42.74 25.85
CA GLY A 93 8.80 -42.31 26.91
C GLY A 93 9.24 -41.04 27.65
N ALA A 94 10.09 -40.21 27.05
CA ALA A 94 10.36 -38.87 27.55
C ALA A 94 9.21 -37.89 27.20
N ASP A 95 9.27 -36.68 27.77
CA ASP A 95 8.32 -35.60 27.48
C ASP A 95 9.01 -34.46 26.72
N ILE A 96 8.56 -34.17 25.49
CA ILE A 96 9.18 -33.14 24.64
C ILE A 96 9.04 -31.73 25.22
N LYS A 97 8.04 -31.40 26.04
CA LYS A 97 8.01 -30.10 26.73
C LYS A 97 9.09 -30.04 27.79
N MET A 98 9.31 -31.12 28.55
CA MET A 98 10.40 -31.18 29.53
C MET A 98 11.79 -31.20 28.87
N VAL A 99 11.94 -31.90 27.74
CA VAL A 99 13.17 -31.88 26.93
C VAL A 99 13.40 -30.52 26.29
N ALA A 100 12.39 -29.91 25.65
CA ALA A 100 12.48 -28.55 25.08
C ALA A 100 12.72 -27.48 26.16
N LYS A 101 12.16 -27.65 27.37
CA LYS A 101 12.44 -26.80 28.54
C LYS A 101 13.89 -26.96 28.99
N GLY A 102 14.37 -28.19 29.19
CA GLY A 102 15.75 -28.47 29.59
C GLY A 102 16.78 -28.00 28.57
N MET A 103 16.54 -28.24 27.28
CA MET A 103 17.35 -27.71 26.18
C MET A 103 17.29 -26.19 26.09
N GLY A 104 16.10 -25.60 26.22
CA GLY A 104 15.92 -24.15 26.13
C GLY A 104 16.49 -23.38 27.33
N MET A 105 16.63 -24.03 28.49
CA MET A 105 17.36 -23.54 29.65
C MET A 105 18.88 -23.45 29.39
N ASP A 106 19.41 -24.20 28.43
CA ASP A 106 20.73 -23.88 27.87
C ASP A 106 20.61 -22.62 27.00
N LYS A 107 21.18 -21.54 27.53
CA LYS A 107 21.28 -20.22 26.88
C LYS A 107 21.89 -20.24 25.46
N ARG A 108 22.60 -21.32 25.07
CA ARG A 108 23.14 -21.53 23.72
C ARG A 108 22.09 -21.97 22.71
N ILE A 109 20.96 -22.54 23.18
CA ILE A 109 19.87 -23.06 22.34
C ILE A 109 18.66 -22.12 22.43
N GLY A 110 18.24 -21.77 23.65
CA GLY A 110 17.12 -20.87 23.94
C GLY A 110 15.73 -21.46 23.61
N HIS A 111 14.72 -21.08 24.41
CA HIS A 111 13.37 -21.64 24.34
C HIS A 111 12.62 -21.38 23.01
N SER A 112 12.84 -20.23 22.36
CA SER A 112 12.06 -19.82 21.19
C SER A 112 12.16 -20.80 20.02
N PHE A 113 11.01 -21.15 19.43
CA PHE A 113 10.89 -22.11 18.32
C PHE A 113 11.30 -23.56 18.67
N LEU A 114 11.15 -23.95 19.94
CA LEU A 114 11.25 -25.35 20.42
C LEU A 114 9.87 -25.96 20.77
N ASP A 115 8.81 -25.49 20.12
CA ASP A 115 7.45 -26.03 20.27
C ASP A 115 7.14 -27.00 19.12
N ALA A 116 6.94 -28.28 19.42
CA ALA A 116 6.63 -29.29 18.41
C ALA A 116 5.21 -29.08 17.82
N GLY A 117 5.11 -29.05 16.48
CA GLY A 117 4.00 -28.50 15.67
C GLY A 117 4.08 -28.86 14.16
N LEU A 118 3.73 -27.94 13.21
CA LEU A 118 3.14 -28.35 11.89
C LEU A 118 3.39 -27.65 10.47
N GLY A 119 3.72 -26.35 10.16
CA GLY A 119 3.95 -25.88 8.72
C GLY A 119 3.97 -24.35 8.30
N PHE A 120 4.16 -23.98 6.98
CA PHE A 120 4.29 -22.56 6.44
C PHE A 120 4.21 -22.29 4.85
N GLY A 121 3.96 -21.04 4.31
CA GLY A 121 4.10 -20.60 2.85
C GLY A 121 3.48 -19.21 2.34
N GLY A 122 3.62 -18.76 1.04
CA GLY A 122 3.09 -17.44 0.47
C GLY A 122 2.96 -17.18 -1.11
N PHE A 123 2.40 -16.02 -1.61
CA PHE A 123 1.87 -15.73 -3.02
C PHE A 123 2.13 -14.30 -3.71
N CYS A 124 1.40 -13.80 -4.80
CA CYS A 124 1.71 -12.55 -5.64
C CYS A 124 0.56 -11.83 -6.52
N LEU A 125 0.80 -10.67 -7.19
CA LEU A 125 -0.10 -9.85 -8.11
C LEU A 125 0.44 -9.45 -9.53
N ASP A 126 -0.34 -8.73 -10.37
CA ASP A 126 0.00 -8.18 -11.72
C ASP A 126 0.95 -6.94 -11.75
N GLU A 127 1.53 -6.59 -12.91
CA GLU A 127 2.50 -5.48 -13.06
C GLU A 127 1.91 -4.06 -13.26
N ASN A 128 0.72 -3.97 -13.86
CA ASN A 128 0.08 -2.71 -14.25
C ASN A 128 -0.91 -2.19 -13.21
N GLU A 129 -1.32 -3.05 -12.27
CA GLU A 129 -2.05 -2.64 -11.07
C GLU A 129 -1.33 -1.48 -10.39
N LYS A 130 -2.06 -0.41 -10.08
CA LYS A 130 -1.49 0.77 -9.44
C LYS A 130 -1.89 0.82 -7.98
N VAL A 131 -0.97 1.24 -7.13
CA VAL A 131 -1.20 1.39 -5.69
C VAL A 131 -1.10 2.85 -5.26
N VAL A 132 -1.95 3.24 -4.30
CA VAL A 132 -1.97 4.59 -3.72
C VAL A 132 -0.86 4.67 -2.69
N ILE A 133 0.12 5.56 -2.90
CA ILE A 133 1.32 5.68 -2.07
C ILE A 133 1.63 7.13 -1.71
N ARG A 134 2.29 7.36 -0.57
CA ARG A 134 2.76 8.66 -0.08
C ARG A 134 4.29 8.73 -0.14
N ASP A 135 4.83 9.81 -0.70
CA ASP A 135 6.28 10.05 -0.79
C ASP A 135 6.86 10.78 0.43
N LYS A 136 8.19 10.92 0.48
CA LYS A 136 8.92 11.62 1.57
C LYS A 136 8.63 13.13 1.69
N ASN A 137 7.91 13.72 0.74
CA ASN A 137 7.40 15.10 0.79
C ASN A 137 5.91 15.18 1.16
N HIS A 138 5.29 14.04 1.45
CA HIS A 138 3.85 13.83 1.60
C HIS A 138 3.01 14.15 0.34
N ASN A 139 3.55 14.00 -0.86
CA ASN A 139 2.73 13.86 -2.07
C ASN A 139 2.09 12.48 -2.07
N ILE A 140 0.81 12.36 -2.43
CA ILE A 140 0.16 11.07 -2.68
C ILE A 140 0.07 10.84 -4.18
N LEU A 141 0.42 9.64 -4.64
CA LEU A 141 0.56 9.25 -6.04
C LEU A 141 -0.07 7.87 -6.28
N MET A 142 -0.46 7.59 -7.52
CA MET A 142 -0.92 6.27 -7.96
C MET A 142 0.06 5.71 -8.98
N LEU A 143 0.98 4.85 -8.54
CA LEU A 143 2.02 4.26 -9.40
C LEU A 143 1.76 2.78 -9.69
N PRO A 144 1.99 2.28 -10.91
CA PRO A 144 1.98 0.85 -11.24
C PRO A 144 2.97 0.07 -10.37
N LEU A 145 2.66 -1.20 -10.03
CA LEU A 145 3.56 -2.07 -9.26
C LEU A 145 4.94 -2.22 -9.91
N LYS A 146 5.01 -2.22 -11.26
CA LYS A 146 6.27 -2.15 -12.01
C LYS A 146 7.06 -0.87 -11.76
N GLU A 147 6.41 0.30 -11.80
CA GLU A 147 7.09 1.58 -11.58
C GLU A 147 7.48 1.77 -10.11
N LEU A 148 6.63 1.32 -9.18
CA LEU A 148 6.95 1.21 -7.76
C LEU A 148 8.20 0.33 -7.57
N TYR A 149 8.25 -0.87 -8.16
CA TYR A 149 9.42 -1.75 -8.07
C TYR A 149 10.70 -1.12 -8.64
N GLU A 150 10.66 -0.55 -9.85
CA GLU A 150 11.84 0.10 -10.45
C GLU A 150 12.29 1.37 -9.71
N LYS A 151 11.40 2.05 -8.98
CA LYS A 151 11.77 3.15 -8.06
C LYS A 151 12.23 2.66 -6.69
N PHE A 152 11.70 1.54 -6.17
CA PHE A 152 12.09 0.97 -4.88
C PHE A 152 13.47 0.30 -4.93
N LYS A 153 13.91 -0.09 -6.13
CA LYS A 153 15.33 -0.41 -6.45
C LYS A 153 16.28 0.81 -6.35
N GLN A 154 15.76 2.03 -6.37
CA GLN A 154 16.58 3.24 -6.33
C GLN A 154 16.71 3.67 -4.87
N GLU A 155 17.96 3.74 -4.40
CA GLU A 155 18.30 4.09 -3.02
C GLU A 155 17.69 5.46 -2.62
N GLU A 156 17.43 5.63 -1.32
CA GLU A 156 16.69 6.74 -0.69
C GLU A 156 15.18 6.90 -0.94
N TRP A 157 14.47 5.93 -1.54
CA TRP A 157 13.00 6.00 -1.64
C TRP A 157 12.29 5.03 -0.69
N ASN A 158 11.92 5.53 0.50
CA ASN A 158 11.01 4.87 1.45
C ASN A 158 9.59 5.48 1.32
N PRO A 159 8.71 4.95 0.45
CA PRO A 159 7.30 5.33 0.39
C PRO A 159 6.44 4.61 1.44
N GLU A 160 5.26 5.17 1.70
CA GLU A 160 4.21 4.52 2.49
C GLU A 160 3.04 4.13 1.58
N ALA A 161 2.48 2.93 1.74
CA ALA A 161 1.25 2.54 1.07
C ALA A 161 0.03 3.08 1.83
N LEU A 162 -0.99 3.51 1.11
CA LEU A 162 -2.34 3.61 1.67
C LEU A 162 -2.84 2.19 1.94
N SER A 163 -3.30 1.96 3.17
CA SER A 163 -3.61 0.64 3.72
C SER A 163 -4.83 0.70 4.64
N PHE A 164 -5.28 -0.46 5.09
CA PHE A 164 -6.49 -0.62 5.91
C PHE A 164 -6.24 -1.59 7.06
N ASP A 165 -6.35 -1.09 8.28
CA ASP A 165 -6.36 -1.91 9.48
C ASP A 165 -7.69 -2.66 9.55
N MET A 166 -7.69 -3.97 9.27
CA MET A 166 -8.91 -4.78 9.26
C MET A 166 -9.58 -4.89 10.64
N ASN A 167 -8.81 -4.76 11.72
CA ASN A 167 -9.30 -4.88 13.10
C ASN A 167 -9.96 -3.57 13.56
N LYS A 168 -9.25 -2.44 13.41
CA LYS A 168 -9.79 -1.10 13.73
C LYS A 168 -10.80 -0.61 12.68
N LYS A 169 -10.78 -1.18 11.48
CA LYS A 169 -11.52 -0.74 10.29
C LYS A 169 -11.15 0.69 9.88
N GLU A 170 -9.87 1.04 10.04
CA GLU A 170 -9.32 2.37 9.78
C GLU A 170 -8.45 2.40 8.53
N ILE A 171 -8.46 3.54 7.81
CA ILE A 171 -7.60 3.78 6.65
C ILE A 171 -6.37 4.56 7.11
N CYS A 172 -5.18 4.05 6.84
CA CYS A 172 -3.91 4.61 7.31
C CYS A 172 -2.79 4.43 6.27
N PHE A 173 -1.77 5.29 6.35
CA PHE A 173 -0.53 5.11 5.59
C PHE A 173 0.47 4.35 6.46
N ASN A 174 1.09 3.30 5.93
CA ASN A 174 2.13 2.50 6.59
C ASN A 174 3.32 2.29 5.63
N ARG A 175 4.52 2.08 6.17
CA ARG A 175 5.75 1.89 5.37
C ARG A 175 5.61 0.67 4.44
N ILE A 176 6.10 0.81 3.20
CA ILE A 176 6.35 -0.34 2.34
C ILE A 176 7.72 -0.90 2.72
N THR A 177 7.77 -2.12 3.27
CA THR A 177 9.01 -2.76 3.71
C THR A 177 9.67 -3.58 2.60
N LEU A 178 8.87 -4.11 1.68
CA LEU A 178 9.36 -4.84 0.50
C LEU A 178 8.50 -4.53 -0.73
N VAL A 179 9.14 -4.41 -1.89
CA VAL A 179 8.51 -4.63 -3.20
C VAL A 179 9.33 -5.69 -3.92
N SER A 180 8.69 -6.76 -4.37
CA SER A 180 9.38 -7.88 -5.03
C SER A 180 8.70 -8.32 -6.31
N GLN A 181 9.49 -8.87 -7.22
CA GLN A 181 9.10 -9.36 -8.53
C GLN A 181 9.47 -10.86 -8.64
N ARG A 182 8.69 -11.64 -9.40
CA ARG A 182 9.11 -12.96 -9.91
C ARG A 182 8.50 -13.22 -11.29
N LYS A 183 9.11 -14.14 -12.05
CA LYS A 183 8.43 -14.75 -13.21
C LYS A 183 7.39 -15.75 -12.71
N TYR A 184 6.21 -15.75 -13.31
CA TYR A 184 5.10 -16.62 -12.94
C TYR A 184 4.48 -17.24 -14.18
N LYS A 185 4.41 -18.58 -14.16
CA LYS A 185 3.70 -19.39 -15.13
C LYS A 185 2.55 -20.08 -14.40
N GLY A 186 1.33 -19.64 -14.65
CA GLY A 186 0.19 -19.99 -13.81
C GLY A 186 -1.10 -19.28 -14.20
N LYS A 187 -2.12 -19.39 -13.35
CA LYS A 187 -3.46 -18.84 -13.57
C LYS A 187 -3.57 -17.45 -12.94
N MET A 188 -3.85 -16.44 -13.74
CA MET A 188 -4.27 -15.11 -13.28
C MET A 188 -5.80 -15.02 -13.28
N ILE A 189 -6.33 -14.10 -12.46
CA ILE A 189 -7.76 -13.80 -12.35
C ILE A 189 -7.94 -12.27 -12.36
N GLU A 190 -8.75 -11.75 -13.28
CA GLU A 190 -9.25 -10.37 -13.27
C GLU A 190 -10.69 -10.34 -12.75
N PHE A 191 -10.94 -9.55 -11.72
CA PHE A 191 -12.29 -9.26 -11.20
C PHE A 191 -12.82 -7.95 -11.78
N LYS A 192 -14.07 -7.94 -12.28
CA LYS A 192 -14.76 -6.72 -12.74
C LYS A 192 -16.01 -6.48 -11.90
N THR A 193 -16.23 -5.25 -11.45
CA THR A 193 -17.29 -4.93 -10.47
C THR A 193 -18.49 -4.17 -11.06
N ALA A 194 -19.55 -4.03 -10.27
CA ALA A 194 -20.76 -3.29 -10.60
C ALA A 194 -20.57 -1.77 -10.73
N MET A 195 -19.45 -1.22 -10.24
CA MET A 195 -19.01 0.16 -10.51
C MET A 195 -17.86 0.21 -11.52
N GLN A 196 -17.64 -0.90 -12.24
CA GLN A 196 -16.61 -1.10 -13.26
C GLN A 196 -15.16 -0.96 -12.77
N ARG A 197 -14.95 -0.99 -11.44
CA ARG A 197 -13.62 -1.23 -10.86
C ARG A 197 -13.07 -2.58 -11.28
N LYS A 198 -11.75 -2.66 -11.41
CA LYS A 198 -10.98 -3.86 -11.73
C LYS A 198 -9.88 -4.13 -10.71
N ILE A 199 -9.47 -5.41 -10.61
CA ILE A 199 -8.16 -5.80 -10.07
C ILE A 199 -7.74 -7.15 -10.68
N ARG A 200 -6.48 -7.29 -11.08
CA ARG A 200 -5.87 -8.50 -11.66
C ARG A 200 -4.78 -9.08 -10.75
N VAL A 201 -4.88 -10.36 -10.41
CA VAL A 201 -4.01 -11.05 -9.43
C VAL A 201 -3.72 -12.49 -9.83
N THR A 202 -2.75 -13.15 -9.20
CA THR A 202 -2.59 -14.62 -9.34
C THR A 202 -3.76 -15.34 -8.66
N ALA A 203 -4.12 -16.54 -9.10
CA ALA A 203 -5.24 -17.30 -8.55
C ALA A 203 -5.09 -17.64 -7.06
N ASP A 204 -3.85 -17.69 -6.57
CA ASP A 204 -3.44 -17.91 -5.20
C ASP A 204 -3.26 -16.60 -4.39
N HIS A 205 -3.54 -15.41 -4.95
CA HIS A 205 -3.40 -14.15 -4.20
C HIS A 205 -4.48 -13.98 -3.10
N PRO A 206 -4.12 -13.56 -1.86
CA PRO A 206 -5.06 -13.23 -0.81
C PRO A 206 -5.87 -11.96 -1.12
N MET A 207 -7.19 -12.11 -1.17
CA MET A 207 -8.12 -11.04 -1.51
C MET A 207 -9.12 -10.81 -0.36
N ILE A 208 -9.25 -9.56 0.06
CA ILE A 208 -10.25 -9.15 1.06
C ILE A 208 -11.63 -9.12 0.39
N VAL A 209 -12.59 -9.85 0.96
CA VAL A 209 -13.99 -9.87 0.51
C VAL A 209 -14.93 -9.51 1.65
N TYR A 210 -16.05 -8.89 1.29
CA TYR A 210 -17.13 -8.59 2.23
C TYR A 210 -18.30 -9.55 2.03
N ARG A 211 -18.48 -10.45 3.00
CA ARG A 211 -19.54 -11.48 3.06
C ARG A 211 -20.27 -11.34 4.39
N ASN A 212 -21.58 -11.62 4.43
CA ASN A 212 -22.38 -11.71 5.68
C ASN A 212 -22.33 -10.52 6.67
N ARG A 213 -21.83 -9.35 6.25
CA ARG A 213 -21.55 -8.10 7.01
C ARG A 213 -20.13 -7.97 7.59
N GLU A 214 -19.24 -8.88 7.27
CA GLU A 214 -17.86 -8.94 7.77
C GLU A 214 -16.86 -8.93 6.62
N LEU A 215 -15.58 -8.70 6.94
CA LEU A 215 -14.46 -8.78 5.99
C LEU A 215 -13.63 -10.03 6.31
N SER A 216 -13.32 -10.83 5.30
CA SER A 216 -12.42 -11.99 5.42
C SER A 216 -11.49 -12.10 4.21
N VAL A 217 -10.35 -12.79 4.38
CA VAL A 217 -9.29 -12.88 3.36
C VAL A 217 -9.26 -14.25 2.70
N CYS A 218 -9.88 -14.44 1.53
CA CYS A 218 -9.86 -15.71 0.79
C CYS A 218 -8.92 -15.65 -0.43
N LEU A 219 -8.58 -16.79 -1.04
CA LEU A 219 -7.78 -16.78 -2.26
C LEU A 219 -8.62 -16.21 -3.42
N ALA A 220 -7.95 -15.63 -4.42
CA ALA A 220 -8.61 -15.17 -5.64
C ALA A 220 -9.38 -16.31 -6.36
N SER A 221 -8.94 -17.57 -6.24
CA SER A 221 -9.65 -18.76 -6.72
C SER A 221 -11.03 -18.95 -6.10
N ASP A 222 -11.24 -18.47 -4.87
CA ASP A 222 -12.40 -18.81 -4.03
C ASP A 222 -13.49 -17.73 -4.12
N ILE A 223 -13.21 -16.66 -4.86
CA ILE A 223 -14.12 -15.54 -5.10
C ILE A 223 -15.12 -15.90 -6.19
N LYS A 224 -16.41 -15.69 -5.90
CA LYS A 224 -17.52 -16.08 -6.76
C LYS A 224 -18.24 -14.85 -7.29
N LYS A 225 -18.82 -14.97 -8.49
CA LYS A 225 -19.55 -13.88 -9.17
C LYS A 225 -20.72 -13.41 -8.31
N GLY A 226 -20.53 -12.29 -7.64
CA GLY A 226 -21.53 -11.66 -6.79
C GLY A 226 -21.16 -11.50 -5.32
N ASP A 227 -19.96 -11.95 -4.90
CA ASP A 227 -19.27 -11.43 -3.72
C ASP A 227 -19.08 -9.91 -3.83
N PHE A 228 -18.65 -9.27 -2.73
CA PHE A 228 -18.33 -7.85 -2.71
C PHE A 228 -16.85 -7.62 -2.37
N LEU A 229 -16.19 -6.71 -3.09
CA LEU A 229 -14.87 -6.19 -2.71
C LEU A 229 -15.02 -4.91 -1.88
N PRO A 230 -14.20 -4.69 -0.84
CA PRO A 230 -14.13 -3.41 -0.14
C PRO A 230 -13.46 -2.33 -0.99
N LEU A 231 -14.02 -1.11 -0.94
CA LEU A 231 -13.42 0.11 -1.47
C LEU A 231 -13.25 1.12 -0.32
N PHE A 232 -12.12 1.82 -0.24
CA PHE A 232 -11.93 2.89 0.75
C PHE A 232 -12.87 4.09 0.50
N THR A 233 -13.20 4.86 1.54
CA THR A 233 -14.08 6.03 1.41
C THR A 233 -13.73 7.28 2.20
N ASP A 234 -12.59 7.32 2.88
CA ASP A 234 -11.84 8.55 3.20
C ASP A 234 -10.38 8.14 3.47
N PHE A 235 -9.45 9.09 3.57
CA PHE A 235 -8.11 8.82 4.14
C PHE A 235 -7.54 10.05 4.88
N PRO A 236 -6.64 9.84 5.86
CA PRO A 236 -6.10 10.91 6.69
C PRO A 236 -5.46 12.04 5.88
N SER A 237 -6.04 13.24 5.96
CA SER A 237 -5.46 14.47 5.40
C SER A 237 -4.46 15.10 6.36
N LEU A 238 -3.31 15.54 5.85
CA LEU A 238 -2.39 16.37 6.61
C LEU A 238 -2.93 17.81 6.63
N ASN A 239 -3.43 18.26 7.78
CA ASN A 239 -3.93 19.62 7.98
C ASN A 239 -2.78 20.66 8.06
N LYS A 240 -1.93 20.70 7.02
CA LYS A 240 -0.78 21.60 6.86
C LYS A 240 -0.89 22.33 5.52
N ASP A 241 -0.54 23.61 5.51
CA ASP A 241 -0.54 24.42 4.28
C ASP A 241 0.75 24.21 3.47
N VAL A 242 0.59 23.63 2.28
CA VAL A 242 1.69 23.48 1.31
C VAL A 242 2.14 24.87 0.85
N THR A 243 3.42 25.17 1.07
CA THR A 243 4.06 26.43 0.66
C THR A 243 4.98 26.17 -0.53
N ILE A 244 4.71 26.85 -1.63
CA ILE A 244 5.53 26.85 -2.85
C ILE A 244 6.65 27.89 -2.68
N ASP A 245 7.91 27.44 -2.66
CA ASP A 245 9.10 28.30 -2.63
C ASP A 245 9.86 28.15 -3.95
N LEU A 246 9.62 29.07 -4.88
CA LEU A 246 10.22 29.02 -6.21
C LEU A 246 11.75 29.20 -6.17
N PHE A 247 12.31 29.75 -5.09
CA PHE A 247 13.76 29.83 -4.95
C PHE A 247 14.40 28.46 -4.68
N LYS A 248 13.66 27.50 -4.11
CA LYS A 248 14.10 26.09 -4.03
C LYS A 248 13.84 25.35 -5.35
N ILE A 249 12.63 25.50 -5.90
CA ILE A 249 12.17 24.78 -7.10
C ILE A 249 12.97 25.14 -8.36
N LEU A 250 13.52 26.36 -8.44
CA LEU A 250 14.24 26.88 -9.60
C LEU A 250 15.76 26.99 -9.41
N GLU A 251 16.31 26.44 -8.31
CA GLU A 251 17.75 26.23 -8.19
C GLU A 251 18.15 24.94 -8.93
N GLY A 252 19.24 24.97 -9.71
CA GLY A 252 19.70 23.85 -10.53
C GLY A 252 19.01 23.69 -11.90
N VAL A 253 17.86 24.34 -12.14
CA VAL A 253 17.13 24.20 -13.42
C VAL A 253 17.92 24.80 -14.59
N SER A 254 17.83 24.17 -15.77
CA SER A 254 18.65 24.51 -16.95
C SER A 254 18.61 26.00 -17.37
N PHE A 255 17.50 26.70 -17.09
CA PHE A 255 17.32 28.11 -17.40
C PHE A 255 17.53 29.07 -16.21
N GLN A 256 18.03 28.59 -15.05
CA GLN A 256 18.26 29.38 -13.82
C GLN A 256 19.04 30.67 -14.09
N HIS A 257 20.02 30.64 -14.99
CA HIS A 257 20.85 31.78 -15.39
C HIS A 257 20.06 32.94 -16.03
N ASN A 258 18.86 32.67 -16.57
CA ASN A 258 17.96 33.70 -17.11
C ASN A 258 17.06 34.32 -16.04
N ILE A 259 16.91 33.69 -14.87
CA ILE A 259 15.98 34.11 -13.83
C ILE A 259 16.52 35.35 -13.12
N LYS A 260 15.61 36.31 -12.89
CA LYS A 260 15.85 37.58 -12.21
C LYS A 260 14.87 37.72 -11.06
N VAL A 261 15.33 38.40 -10.01
CA VAL A 261 14.60 38.64 -8.77
C VAL A 261 14.33 40.12 -8.63
N ARG A 262 13.08 40.50 -8.42
CA ARG A 262 12.64 41.89 -8.22
C ARG A 262 11.89 41.99 -6.88
N PRO A 263 12.25 42.91 -5.98
CA PRO A 263 11.44 43.15 -4.79
C PRO A 263 10.09 43.75 -5.16
N LEU A 264 9.02 43.33 -4.47
CA LEU A 264 7.65 43.78 -4.71
C LEU A 264 7.46 45.25 -4.32
N LYS A 265 8.03 45.67 -3.19
CA LYS A 265 7.95 47.05 -2.65
C LYS A 265 9.31 47.75 -2.52
N ALA A 266 10.36 47.02 -2.16
CA ALA A 266 11.68 47.60 -1.92
C ALA A 266 12.41 48.04 -3.20
N LYS A 267 13.41 48.91 -3.05
CA LYS A 267 14.28 49.39 -4.12
C LYS A 267 15.72 48.92 -3.85
N ILE A 268 16.29 48.12 -4.75
CA ILE A 268 17.67 47.60 -4.68
C ILE A 268 18.71 48.72 -4.54
N ARG A 269 18.45 49.92 -5.08
CA ARG A 269 19.30 51.09 -4.88
C ARG A 269 19.52 51.49 -3.41
N ASN A 270 18.62 51.07 -2.51
CA ASN A 270 18.66 51.34 -1.07
C ASN A 270 19.45 50.27 -0.27
N LEU A 271 19.94 49.18 -0.91
CA LEU A 271 20.83 48.22 -0.24
C LEU A 271 22.18 48.88 0.13
N SER A 272 22.84 48.35 1.17
CA SER A 272 24.10 48.88 1.68
C SER A 272 25.21 48.89 0.62
N SER A 273 26.18 49.79 0.77
CA SER A 273 27.40 49.83 -0.06
C SER A 273 28.16 48.49 -0.03
N GLU A 274 28.16 47.84 1.14
CA GLU A 274 28.71 46.51 1.38
C GLU A 274 28.15 45.45 0.43
N VAL A 275 26.82 45.36 0.24
CA VAL A 275 26.19 44.41 -0.70
C VAL A 275 26.77 44.54 -2.12
N PHE A 276 26.96 45.77 -2.60
CA PHE A 276 27.52 46.01 -3.93
C PHE A 276 29.03 45.77 -3.99
N SER A 277 29.75 46.03 -2.89
CA SER A 277 31.18 45.70 -2.75
C SER A 277 31.41 44.19 -2.77
N TYR A 278 30.60 43.43 -2.03
CA TYR A 278 30.62 41.97 -1.97
C TYR A 278 30.28 41.33 -3.32
N LEU A 279 29.23 41.79 -4.00
CA LEU A 279 28.92 41.34 -5.37
C LEU A 279 30.06 41.64 -6.36
N ARG A 280 30.68 42.83 -6.29
CA ARG A 280 31.87 43.16 -7.09
C ARG A 280 33.01 42.18 -6.82
N LYS A 281 33.40 41.99 -5.55
CA LYS A 281 34.52 41.13 -5.14
C LYS A 281 34.30 39.66 -5.51
N THR A 282 33.07 39.15 -5.34
CA THR A 282 32.74 37.72 -5.46
C THR A 282 32.31 37.31 -6.88
N LYS A 283 31.91 38.26 -7.74
CA LYS A 283 31.49 37.98 -9.14
C LYS A 283 32.27 38.74 -10.22
N GLY A 284 33.26 39.56 -9.86
CA GLY A 284 34.03 40.36 -10.82
C GLY A 284 33.20 41.42 -11.58
N TYR A 285 32.02 41.79 -11.08
CA TYR A 285 31.10 42.64 -11.82
C TYR A 285 31.61 44.08 -11.99
N LYS A 286 31.48 44.63 -13.20
CA LYS A 286 31.81 46.03 -13.52
C LYS A 286 30.82 47.00 -12.84
N HIS A 287 31.24 48.23 -12.59
CA HIS A 287 30.38 49.29 -12.03
C HIS A 287 29.07 49.48 -12.79
N THR A 288 29.10 49.35 -14.12
CA THR A 288 27.93 49.40 -15.00
C THR A 288 26.88 48.36 -14.65
N THR A 289 27.27 47.13 -14.26
CA THR A 289 26.34 46.08 -13.83
C THR A 289 25.64 46.45 -12.51
N MET A 290 26.37 47.05 -11.56
CA MET A 290 25.80 47.50 -10.28
C MET A 290 24.84 48.67 -10.49
N TYR A 291 25.17 49.61 -11.37
CA TYR A 291 24.26 50.67 -11.79
C TYR A 291 22.99 50.10 -12.44
N ASP A 292 23.13 49.07 -13.28
CA ASP A 292 22.00 48.44 -13.97
C ASP A 292 21.03 47.75 -13.00
N PHE A 293 21.54 47.03 -11.99
CA PHE A 293 20.74 46.45 -10.91
C PHE A 293 19.98 47.53 -10.12
N LYS A 294 20.65 48.63 -9.76
CA LYS A 294 20.05 49.78 -9.04
C LYS A 294 18.99 50.50 -9.87
N ARG A 295 19.23 50.74 -11.17
CA ARG A 295 18.34 51.47 -12.09
C ARG A 295 17.11 50.64 -12.48
N LYS A 296 17.28 49.37 -12.82
CA LYS A 296 16.20 48.49 -13.31
C LYS A 296 15.45 47.78 -12.18
N ASN A 297 15.95 47.86 -10.94
CA ASN A 297 15.42 47.21 -9.74
C ASN A 297 15.24 45.69 -9.92
N TYR A 298 16.35 45.00 -10.21
CA TYR A 298 16.44 43.53 -10.16
C TYR A 298 17.86 43.07 -9.78
N LEU A 299 17.96 41.87 -9.21
CA LEU A 299 19.19 41.07 -9.09
C LEU A 299 19.07 39.83 -9.99
N ARG A 300 20.19 39.20 -10.38
CA ARG A 300 20.13 37.84 -10.96
C ARG A 300 19.77 36.85 -9.85
N PHE A 301 19.10 35.75 -10.20
CA PHE A 301 18.68 34.74 -9.23
C PHE A 301 19.84 34.15 -8.41
N GLN A 302 20.96 33.84 -9.07
CA GLN A 302 22.19 33.38 -8.40
C GLN A 302 22.84 34.47 -7.51
N ASP A 303 22.70 35.75 -7.84
CA ASP A 303 23.24 36.85 -7.03
C ASP A 303 22.39 37.07 -5.76
N TYR A 304 21.07 36.94 -5.88
CA TYR A 304 20.16 36.96 -4.73
C TYR A 304 20.43 35.79 -3.78
N LEU A 305 20.51 34.55 -4.28
CA LEU A 305 20.78 33.37 -3.46
C LEU A 305 22.14 33.44 -2.76
N LEU A 306 23.16 34.00 -3.43
CA LEU A 306 24.47 34.24 -2.82
C LEU A 306 24.39 35.25 -1.65
N LEU A 307 23.68 36.37 -1.84
CA LEU A 307 23.52 37.40 -0.80
C LEU A 307 22.62 36.97 0.36
N GLU A 308 21.62 36.13 0.09
CA GLU A 308 20.76 35.50 1.10
C GLU A 308 21.59 34.54 1.96
N ARG A 309 22.39 33.67 1.32
CA ARG A 309 23.32 32.76 2.00
C ARG A 309 24.41 33.49 2.80
N SER A 310 24.90 34.63 2.32
CA SER A 310 25.88 35.46 3.05
C SER A 310 25.24 36.36 4.13
N GLY A 311 23.92 36.28 4.35
CA GLY A 311 23.22 37.06 5.37
C GLY A 311 23.17 38.58 5.14
N LEU A 312 23.54 39.08 3.95
CA LEU A 312 23.69 40.51 3.64
C LEU A 312 22.37 41.20 3.24
N ILE A 313 21.29 40.45 3.02
CA ILE A 313 19.98 40.99 2.55
C ILE A 313 18.79 40.52 3.40
N LYS A 314 18.92 40.53 4.73
CA LYS A 314 17.94 40.00 5.71
C LYS A 314 16.49 40.48 5.50
N ASP A 315 16.31 41.71 5.04
CA ASP A 315 14.98 42.30 4.78
C ASP A 315 14.34 41.85 3.46
N PHE A 316 15.11 41.33 2.52
CA PHE A 316 14.67 40.96 1.17
C PHE A 316 14.13 39.51 1.15
N LYS A 317 13.13 39.24 1.99
CA LYS A 317 12.55 37.91 2.18
C LYS A 317 11.84 37.38 0.92
N ARG A 318 11.96 36.07 0.65
CA ARG A 318 11.49 35.38 -0.58
C ARG A 318 10.02 35.61 -0.94
N ASP A 319 9.16 35.77 0.07
CA ASP A 319 7.72 36.04 -0.06
C ASP A 319 7.40 37.46 -0.55
N GLN A 320 8.36 38.39 -0.43
CA GLN A 320 8.29 39.75 -0.94
C GLN A 320 8.98 39.94 -2.30
N MET A 321 9.38 38.85 -2.95
CA MET A 321 10.08 38.86 -4.25
C MET A 321 9.19 38.36 -5.40
N LEU A 322 9.45 38.89 -6.58
CA LEU A 322 8.90 38.47 -7.87
C LEU A 322 10.00 37.87 -8.74
N LEU A 323 9.71 36.75 -9.42
CA LEU A 323 10.62 36.09 -10.36
C LEU A 323 10.18 36.30 -11.82
N PHE A 324 11.14 36.45 -12.73
CA PHE A 324 10.91 36.60 -14.18
C PHE A 324 12.17 36.25 -14.99
N THR A 325 12.04 36.03 -16.32
CA THR A 325 13.17 35.63 -17.19
C THR A 325 13.47 36.59 -18.36
N THR A 326 12.51 37.39 -18.83
CA THR A 326 12.64 38.09 -20.12
C THR A 326 13.53 39.34 -20.08
N LYS A 327 13.97 39.82 -21.26
CA LYS A 327 14.64 41.13 -21.45
C LYS A 327 13.67 42.27 -21.83
N GLY A 328 12.53 41.95 -22.44
CA GLY A 328 11.44 42.90 -22.74
C GLY A 328 10.38 42.91 -21.63
N THR A 329 9.12 43.15 -21.99
CA THR A 329 7.97 43.09 -21.05
C THR A 329 7.98 41.79 -20.24
N PRO A 330 8.04 41.87 -18.89
CA PRO A 330 8.09 40.69 -18.05
C PRO A 330 6.70 40.17 -17.68
N THR A 331 6.59 38.84 -17.66
CA THR A 331 5.61 38.10 -16.87
C THR A 331 6.29 37.77 -15.54
N TYR A 332 5.72 38.21 -14.42
CA TYR A 332 6.23 37.93 -13.09
C TYR A 332 5.54 36.71 -12.48
N ILE A 333 6.05 36.23 -11.34
CA ILE A 333 5.35 35.30 -10.46
C ILE A 333 5.80 35.50 -9.00
N LYS A 334 4.88 35.24 -8.05
CA LYS A 334 5.10 34.97 -6.62
C LYS A 334 6.39 34.18 -6.33
N GLY A 335 7.44 34.80 -5.77
CA GLY A 335 8.68 34.08 -5.41
C GLY A 335 8.49 33.00 -4.33
N LYS A 336 7.58 33.26 -3.36
CA LYS A 336 7.10 32.26 -2.40
C LYS A 336 5.64 32.53 -2.03
N PHE A 337 4.78 31.51 -2.05
CA PHE A 337 3.34 31.62 -1.81
C PHE A 337 2.73 30.32 -1.27
N ILE A 338 1.51 30.38 -0.73
CA ILE A 338 0.78 29.22 -0.21
C ILE A 338 -0.11 28.65 -1.32
N LEU A 339 -0.30 27.32 -1.33
CA LEU A 339 -1.31 26.64 -2.14
C LEU A 339 -2.71 26.90 -1.54
N ASP A 340 -3.24 28.07 -1.88
CA ASP A 340 -4.52 28.62 -1.38
C ASP A 340 -5.70 28.33 -2.33
N ASP A 341 -6.91 28.78 -1.94
CA ASP A 341 -8.13 28.56 -2.72
C ASP A 341 -8.12 29.27 -4.10
N ASN A 342 -7.24 30.26 -4.33
CA ASN A 342 -7.03 30.86 -5.66
C ASN A 342 -6.14 29.94 -6.50
N VAL A 343 -4.96 29.56 -5.99
CA VAL A 343 -3.99 28.70 -6.72
C VAL A 343 -4.61 27.35 -7.06
N LEU A 344 -5.34 26.73 -6.11
CA LEU A 344 -6.10 25.50 -6.35
C LEU A 344 -7.18 25.68 -7.42
N GLY A 345 -7.82 26.85 -7.49
CA GLY A 345 -8.80 27.15 -8.54
C GLY A 345 -8.17 27.19 -9.93
N LEU A 346 -7.03 27.89 -10.06
CA LEU A 346 -6.29 27.98 -11.32
C LEU A 346 -5.73 26.62 -11.79
N LEU A 347 -5.31 25.76 -10.86
CA LEU A 347 -4.89 24.39 -11.17
C LEU A 347 -6.05 23.54 -11.69
N GLY A 348 -7.24 23.65 -11.09
CA GLY A 348 -8.43 22.92 -11.56
C GLY A 348 -8.83 23.32 -12.97
N TYR A 349 -8.90 24.63 -13.25
CA TYR A 349 -9.13 25.14 -14.61
C TYR A 349 -8.02 24.82 -15.61
N TYR A 350 -6.78 24.56 -15.16
CA TYR A 350 -5.70 24.13 -16.05
C TYR A 350 -5.84 22.65 -16.44
N ILE A 351 -6.24 21.80 -15.49
CA ILE A 351 -6.36 20.36 -15.74
C ILE A 351 -7.53 20.03 -16.69
N SER A 352 -8.57 20.88 -16.74
CA SER A 352 -9.65 20.80 -17.73
C SER A 352 -9.35 21.58 -19.02
N GLU A 353 -9.31 22.92 -18.97
CA GLU A 353 -9.26 23.79 -20.16
C GLU A 353 -7.84 24.16 -20.62
N GLY A 354 -6.83 23.71 -19.87
CA GLY A 354 -5.44 24.10 -20.04
C GLY A 354 -4.64 23.13 -20.91
N HIS A 355 -3.72 23.69 -21.68
CA HIS A 355 -2.64 22.95 -22.31
C HIS A 355 -1.36 23.78 -22.38
N ILE A 356 -0.22 23.10 -22.58
CA ILE A 356 1.06 23.73 -22.89
C ILE A 356 1.40 23.46 -24.36
N THR A 357 1.71 24.51 -25.11
CA THR A 357 2.32 24.41 -26.44
C THR A 357 3.78 24.84 -26.38
N SER A 358 4.65 24.11 -27.08
CA SER A 358 5.98 24.60 -27.46
C SER A 358 5.92 25.20 -28.85
N GLU A 359 6.51 26.38 -29.02
CA GLU A 359 6.75 26.99 -30.32
C GLU A 359 8.25 27.20 -30.50
N GLU A 360 8.84 26.69 -31.59
CA GLU A 360 10.16 27.13 -32.01
C GLU A 360 10.08 28.53 -32.64
N GLY A 361 10.82 29.49 -32.08
CA GLY A 361 10.95 30.82 -32.65
C GLY A 361 12.40 31.16 -32.99
N MET A 362 12.62 32.27 -33.70
CA MET A 362 13.94 32.82 -34.05
C MET A 362 14.88 33.15 -32.86
N ARG A 363 14.47 32.83 -31.62
CA ARG A 363 15.24 33.01 -30.37
C ARG A 363 15.16 31.78 -29.46
N GLY A 364 14.92 30.60 -30.05
CA GLY A 364 14.74 29.33 -29.35
C GLY A 364 13.29 28.99 -29.01
N GLU A 365 13.10 27.82 -28.43
CA GLU A 365 11.80 27.28 -27.99
C GLU A 365 11.13 28.17 -26.93
N ARG A 366 9.82 28.38 -27.07
CA ARG A 366 8.99 29.12 -26.13
C ARG A 366 7.73 28.33 -25.77
N GLU A 367 7.68 27.84 -24.54
CA GLU A 367 6.47 27.30 -23.95
C GLU A 367 5.42 28.41 -23.72
N ARG A 368 4.16 28.12 -24.04
CA ARG A 368 2.98 28.92 -23.68
C ARG A 368 1.97 28.04 -22.95
N ILE A 369 1.37 28.55 -21.87
CA ILE A 369 0.16 27.98 -21.28
C ILE A 369 -1.04 28.64 -21.93
N ILE A 370 -2.01 27.85 -22.36
CA ILE A 370 -3.23 28.32 -23.01
C ILE A 370 -4.43 27.67 -22.31
N PHE A 371 -5.31 28.49 -21.73
CA PHE A 371 -6.66 28.10 -21.33
C PHE A 371 -7.62 28.41 -22.49
N SER A 372 -8.61 27.55 -22.75
CA SER A 372 -9.64 27.77 -23.76
C SER A 372 -11.04 27.60 -23.18
N PHE A 373 -11.79 28.69 -23.05
CA PHE A 373 -13.17 28.69 -22.53
C PHE A 373 -14.18 28.99 -23.64
N ASN A 374 -15.45 28.63 -23.43
CA ASN A 374 -16.55 29.12 -24.27
C ASN A 374 -16.88 30.59 -23.93
N GLU A 375 -17.33 31.38 -24.90
CA GLU A 375 -17.70 32.80 -24.71
C GLU A 375 -18.84 33.04 -23.69
N SER A 376 -19.62 32.01 -23.37
CA SER A 376 -20.65 32.04 -22.33
C SER A 376 -20.08 31.92 -20.91
N GLU A 377 -18.85 31.45 -20.75
CA GLU A 377 -18.21 31.11 -19.47
C GLU A 377 -17.47 32.29 -18.81
N LYS A 378 -18.05 33.49 -18.95
CA LYS A 378 -17.43 34.76 -18.54
C LYS A 378 -16.89 34.75 -17.11
N GLU A 379 -17.66 34.20 -16.17
CA GLU A 379 -17.26 34.08 -14.76
C GLU A 379 -16.00 33.22 -14.53
N TYR A 380 -15.75 32.19 -15.37
CA TYR A 380 -14.53 31.38 -15.27
C TYR A 380 -13.33 32.12 -15.86
N ILE A 381 -13.54 32.80 -17.00
CA ILE A 381 -12.55 33.67 -17.65
C ILE A 381 -12.12 34.78 -16.68
N GLU A 382 -13.08 35.43 -16.02
CA GLU A 382 -12.88 36.46 -14.99
C GLU A 382 -12.20 35.89 -13.74
N GLU A 383 -12.61 34.72 -13.24
CA GLU A 383 -11.96 34.07 -12.09
C GLU A 383 -10.49 33.73 -12.38
N VAL A 384 -10.19 33.15 -13.56
CA VAL A 384 -8.81 32.87 -13.99
C VAL A 384 -7.99 34.15 -14.12
N CYS A 385 -8.52 35.19 -14.79
CA CYS A 385 -7.85 36.49 -14.90
C CYS A 385 -7.47 37.07 -13.53
N ARG A 386 -8.44 37.12 -12.60
CA ARG A 386 -8.26 37.61 -11.23
C ARG A 386 -7.19 36.82 -10.45
N ILE A 387 -7.11 35.50 -10.65
CA ILE A 387 -6.09 34.67 -9.98
C ILE A 387 -4.70 34.89 -10.60
N LEU A 388 -4.62 35.08 -11.92
CA LEU A 388 -3.36 35.39 -12.61
C LEU A 388 -2.80 36.75 -12.17
N ASP A 389 -3.65 37.77 -12.04
CA ASP A 389 -3.27 39.08 -11.49
C ASP A 389 -2.80 38.99 -10.02
N TYR A 390 -3.50 38.22 -9.19
CA TYR A 390 -3.08 37.93 -7.80
C TYR A 390 -1.68 37.29 -7.71
N LEU A 391 -1.30 36.48 -8.70
CA LEU A 391 0.03 35.87 -8.82
C LEU A 391 1.06 36.74 -9.56
N TYR A 392 0.68 37.93 -10.04
CA TYR A 392 1.43 38.84 -10.91
C TYR A 392 1.78 38.27 -12.30
N ILE A 393 1.03 37.25 -12.74
CA ILE A 393 1.23 36.53 -14.01
C ILE A 393 0.49 37.26 -15.13
N ARG A 394 1.23 38.04 -15.92
CA ARG A 394 0.74 38.66 -17.16
C ARG A 394 0.27 37.63 -18.20
N TYR A 395 -0.93 37.83 -18.72
CA TYR A 395 -1.57 37.05 -19.78
C TYR A 395 -2.04 37.94 -20.96
N THR A 396 -2.57 37.33 -22.01
CA THR A 396 -3.27 37.99 -23.12
C THR A 396 -4.55 37.22 -23.47
N ILE A 397 -5.68 37.90 -23.62
CA ILE A 397 -6.95 37.30 -24.04
C ILE A 397 -7.10 37.43 -25.57
N LYS A 398 -7.60 36.38 -26.25
CA LYS A 398 -8.03 36.42 -27.65
C LYS A 398 -9.39 35.74 -27.83
N ASN A 399 -10.35 36.48 -28.36
CA ASN A 399 -11.65 35.95 -28.77
C ASN A 399 -11.54 35.33 -30.17
N ILE A 400 -12.12 34.14 -30.35
CA ILE A 400 -12.18 33.39 -31.60
C ILE A 400 -13.66 33.23 -31.96
N TYR A 401 -14.25 34.31 -32.47
CA TYR A 401 -15.69 34.45 -32.70
C TYR A 401 -16.32 33.35 -33.57
N LYS A 402 -15.57 32.80 -34.54
CA LYS A 402 -16.04 31.70 -35.39
C LYS A 402 -16.40 30.45 -34.59
N ASP A 403 -15.63 30.16 -33.56
CA ASP A 403 -15.72 28.91 -32.77
C ASP A 403 -16.34 29.16 -31.39
N LYS A 404 -16.72 30.41 -31.06
CA LYS A 404 -17.20 30.87 -29.75
C LYS A 404 -16.22 30.58 -28.60
N VAL A 405 -14.91 30.58 -28.88
CA VAL A 405 -13.85 30.30 -27.89
C VAL A 405 -13.12 31.57 -27.46
N VAL A 406 -12.89 31.73 -26.16
CA VAL A 406 -12.02 32.74 -25.56
C VAL A 406 -10.75 32.05 -25.07
N ARG A 407 -9.58 32.44 -25.60
CA ARG A 407 -8.28 31.90 -25.17
C ARG A 407 -7.54 32.86 -24.26
N ILE A 408 -7.13 32.40 -23.09
CA ILE A 408 -6.21 33.10 -22.19
C ILE A 408 -4.82 32.49 -22.39
N THR A 409 -3.89 33.27 -22.96
CA THR A 409 -2.51 32.82 -23.23
C THR A 409 -1.53 33.45 -22.25
N ILE A 410 -0.70 32.63 -21.61
CA ILE A 410 0.40 33.03 -20.71
C ILE A 410 1.72 32.62 -21.34
N SER A 411 2.69 33.53 -21.35
CA SER A 411 4.05 33.26 -21.83
C SER A 411 5.06 33.42 -20.70
N SER A 412 5.24 32.37 -19.88
CA SER A 412 6.20 32.35 -18.77
C SER A 412 6.80 30.97 -18.59
N ARG A 413 8.10 30.85 -18.89
CA ARG A 413 8.87 29.59 -18.70
C ARG A 413 8.88 29.12 -17.23
N ILE A 414 8.79 30.06 -16.28
CA ILE A 414 8.68 29.72 -14.85
C ILE A 414 7.30 29.10 -14.55
N PHE A 415 6.23 29.64 -15.14
CA PHE A 415 4.88 29.12 -14.90
C PHE A 415 4.65 27.79 -15.64
N SER A 416 5.17 27.63 -16.86
CA SER A 416 5.19 26.35 -17.58
C SER A 416 5.94 25.26 -16.80
N TYR A 417 7.12 25.57 -16.25
CA TYR A 417 7.88 24.66 -15.39
C TYR A 417 7.13 24.31 -14.09
N LEU A 418 6.49 25.29 -13.45
CA LEU A 418 5.69 25.07 -12.23
C LEU A 418 4.52 24.10 -12.49
N ILE A 419 3.79 24.27 -13.60
CA ILE A 419 2.66 23.40 -13.96
C ILE A 419 3.14 22.00 -14.38
N LYS A 420 4.14 21.92 -15.27
CA LYS A 420 4.60 20.67 -15.90
C LYS A 420 5.48 19.80 -15.00
N GLU A 421 6.46 20.40 -14.32
CA GLU A 421 7.50 19.66 -13.60
C GLU A 421 7.27 19.61 -12.08
N THR A 422 6.75 20.70 -11.50
CA THR A 422 6.54 20.80 -10.04
C THR A 422 5.19 20.22 -9.63
N PHE A 423 4.10 20.70 -10.25
CA PHE A 423 2.75 20.20 -9.98
C PHE A 423 2.40 18.95 -10.78
N LYS A 424 3.08 18.71 -11.91
CA LYS A 424 2.87 17.54 -12.78
C LYS A 424 1.43 17.39 -13.26
N CYS A 425 0.77 18.50 -13.58
CA CYS A 425 -0.60 18.54 -14.08
C CYS A 425 -0.81 17.90 -15.48
N GLY A 426 0.24 17.38 -16.10
CA GLY A 426 0.29 17.07 -17.53
C GLY A 426 0.63 18.29 -18.39
N THR A 427 0.44 18.12 -19.69
CA THR A 427 0.61 19.16 -20.73
C THR A 427 -0.60 19.27 -21.67
N ASN A 428 -1.44 18.23 -21.71
CA ASN A 428 -2.64 18.11 -22.53
C ASN A 428 -3.59 17.04 -21.95
N SER A 429 -4.78 16.87 -22.52
CA SER A 429 -5.82 15.98 -22.00
C SER A 429 -5.48 14.48 -21.96
N TYR A 430 -4.43 14.00 -22.64
CA TYR A 430 -4.00 12.59 -22.59
C TYR A 430 -3.08 12.28 -21.41
N ASN A 431 -2.37 13.29 -20.89
CA ASN A 431 -1.46 13.15 -19.73
C ASN A 431 -1.84 14.07 -18.56
N ALA A 432 -3.03 14.67 -18.59
CA ALA A 432 -3.60 15.46 -17.50
C ALA A 432 -3.62 14.65 -16.20
N ALA A 433 -3.32 15.31 -15.06
CA ALA A 433 -3.24 14.67 -13.75
C ALA A 433 -3.47 15.67 -12.60
N VAL A 434 -3.83 15.18 -11.41
CA VAL A 434 -3.94 15.97 -10.18
C VAL A 434 -2.58 16.06 -9.48
N PRO A 435 -2.14 17.25 -9.02
CA PRO A 435 -0.89 17.37 -8.28
C PRO A 435 -0.89 16.57 -6.98
N GLY A 436 0.10 15.70 -6.80
CA GLY A 436 0.18 14.77 -5.66
C GLY A 436 0.10 15.45 -4.29
N CYS A 437 0.54 16.71 -4.18
CA CYS A 437 0.44 17.51 -2.96
C CYS A 437 -1.01 17.87 -2.57
N VAL A 438 -1.97 17.88 -3.50
CA VAL A 438 -3.37 18.27 -3.24
C VAL A 438 -4.10 17.22 -2.41
N PHE A 439 -3.84 15.95 -2.66
CA PHE A 439 -4.44 14.83 -1.92
C PHE A 439 -4.13 14.88 -0.42
N SER A 440 -2.99 15.45 -0.03
CA SER A 440 -2.63 15.61 1.39
C SER A 440 -3.28 16.82 2.06
N LEU A 441 -3.83 17.78 1.31
CA LEU A 441 -4.49 18.97 1.86
C LEU A 441 -5.81 18.62 2.55
N SER A 442 -6.31 19.54 3.37
CA SER A 442 -7.61 19.42 4.03
C SER A 442 -8.78 19.25 3.04
N ARG A 443 -9.84 18.59 3.49
CA ARG A 443 -11.05 18.28 2.69
C ARG A 443 -11.66 19.50 1.98
N LYS A 444 -11.57 20.71 2.57
CA LYS A 444 -11.99 21.97 1.92
C LYS A 444 -11.15 22.28 0.67
N LYS A 445 -9.83 22.12 0.75
CA LYS A 445 -8.92 22.38 -0.37
C LYS A 445 -9.04 21.31 -1.47
N ARG A 446 -9.20 20.03 -1.10
CA ARG A 446 -9.55 18.94 -2.04
C ARG A 446 -10.86 19.25 -2.80
N MET A 447 -11.89 19.69 -2.08
CA MET A 447 -13.17 20.14 -2.66
C MET A 447 -13.04 21.35 -3.60
N ARG A 448 -12.14 22.31 -3.32
CA ARG A 448 -11.93 23.49 -4.19
C ARG A 448 -11.30 23.12 -5.54
N LEU A 449 -10.35 22.19 -5.58
CA LEU A 449 -9.83 21.67 -6.86
C LEU A 449 -10.94 20.94 -7.63
N LEU A 450 -11.66 20.01 -6.98
CA LEU A 450 -12.77 19.29 -7.60
C LEU A 450 -13.84 20.24 -8.16
N SER A 451 -14.17 21.32 -7.46
CA SER A 451 -15.13 22.34 -7.88
C SER A 451 -14.71 23.08 -9.15
N THR A 452 -13.42 23.37 -9.35
CA THR A 452 -12.94 24.07 -10.55
C THR A 452 -12.66 23.13 -11.73
N LEU A 453 -12.21 21.90 -11.46
CA LEU A 453 -12.23 20.80 -12.45
C LEU A 453 -13.64 20.62 -13.04
N HIS A 454 -14.66 20.43 -12.19
CA HIS A 454 -16.04 20.24 -12.66
C HIS A 454 -16.71 21.50 -13.19
N ARG A 455 -16.06 22.67 -13.17
CA ARG A 455 -16.56 23.88 -13.84
C ARG A 455 -16.21 23.90 -15.32
N GLY A 456 -15.11 23.25 -15.72
CA GLY A 456 -14.74 22.96 -17.11
C GLY A 456 -15.49 21.73 -17.65
N ASP A 457 -14.80 20.60 -17.84
CA ASP A 457 -15.37 19.34 -18.39
C ASP A 457 -16.57 18.74 -17.59
N GLY A 458 -16.85 19.23 -16.39
CA GLY A 458 -17.83 18.62 -15.49
C GLY A 458 -19.28 18.86 -15.89
N SER A 459 -20.04 17.77 -16.10
CA SER A 459 -21.46 17.83 -16.48
C SER A 459 -22.38 17.45 -15.34
N ALA A 460 -23.44 18.24 -15.12
CA ALA A 460 -24.54 17.93 -14.20
C ALA A 460 -25.79 17.52 -14.98
N TYR A 461 -26.10 16.23 -14.99
CA TYR A 461 -27.27 15.67 -15.67
C TYR A 461 -28.49 15.67 -14.74
N PHE A 462 -29.55 16.32 -15.21
CA PHE A 462 -30.87 16.33 -14.58
C PHE A 462 -31.76 15.35 -15.33
N HIS A 463 -32.30 14.35 -14.63
CA HIS A 463 -33.20 13.39 -15.25
C HIS A 463 -34.60 14.01 -15.41
N LEU A 464 -35.30 13.69 -16.51
CA LEU A 464 -36.64 14.22 -16.79
C LEU A 464 -37.69 13.53 -15.91
N SER A 465 -37.60 12.21 -15.77
CA SER A 465 -38.60 11.37 -15.07
C SER A 465 -38.41 11.27 -13.55
N ALA A 466 -37.41 11.94 -12.98
CA ALA A 466 -37.08 11.85 -11.55
C ALA A 466 -36.31 13.10 -11.07
N PRO A 467 -36.35 13.44 -9.76
CA PRO A 467 -35.54 14.50 -9.18
C PRO A 467 -34.03 14.17 -9.10
N THR A 468 -33.59 13.04 -9.66
CA THR A 468 -32.19 12.62 -9.65
C THR A 468 -31.27 13.62 -10.39
N VAL A 469 -30.18 13.95 -9.72
CA VAL A 469 -29.01 14.63 -10.29
C VAL A 469 -27.88 13.60 -10.40
N THR A 470 -27.05 13.72 -11.43
CA THR A 470 -25.85 12.90 -11.65
C THR A 470 -24.74 13.79 -12.14
N TYR A 471 -23.58 13.78 -11.47
CA TYR A 471 -22.38 14.41 -12.01
C TYR A 471 -21.61 13.39 -12.85
N ASP A 472 -21.00 13.86 -13.92
CA ASP A 472 -20.08 13.10 -14.76
C ASP A 472 -18.88 13.98 -15.12
N TYR A 473 -17.70 13.37 -15.17
CA TYR A 473 -16.48 14.01 -15.64
C TYR A 473 -15.85 13.10 -16.71
N GLY A 474 -15.65 13.62 -17.91
CA GLY A 474 -15.05 12.89 -19.03
C GLY A 474 -13.54 13.12 -19.09
N THR A 475 -12.74 12.07 -19.30
CA THR A 475 -11.31 12.23 -19.60
C THR A 475 -10.78 11.15 -20.53
N VAL A 476 -9.70 11.47 -21.25
CA VAL A 476 -8.89 10.51 -22.02
C VAL A 476 -7.54 10.19 -21.35
N SER A 477 -7.23 10.83 -20.21
CA SER A 477 -6.05 10.51 -19.40
C SER A 477 -6.35 9.36 -18.44
N PRO A 478 -5.62 8.23 -18.51
CA PRO A 478 -5.70 7.19 -17.48
C PRO A 478 -5.26 7.68 -16.10
N HIS A 479 -4.35 8.66 -16.04
CA HIS A 479 -3.90 9.27 -14.79
C HIS A 479 -5.03 10.07 -14.15
N LEU A 480 -5.69 10.96 -14.90
CA LEU A 480 -6.80 11.75 -14.35
C LEU A 480 -7.99 10.87 -13.94
N LYS A 481 -8.20 9.71 -14.58
CA LYS A 481 -9.17 8.69 -14.13
C LYS A 481 -8.83 8.16 -12.74
N ASP A 482 -7.58 7.77 -12.51
CA ASP A 482 -7.11 7.29 -11.20
C ASP A 482 -7.16 8.40 -10.15
N ASP A 483 -6.66 9.58 -10.51
CA ASP A 483 -6.61 10.76 -9.65
C ASP A 483 -7.99 11.21 -9.18
N LEU A 484 -8.97 11.36 -10.08
CA LEU A 484 -10.33 11.73 -9.72
C LEU A 484 -11.03 10.66 -8.89
N THR A 485 -10.73 9.38 -9.14
CA THR A 485 -11.26 8.25 -8.35
C THR A 485 -10.79 8.35 -6.90
N VAL A 486 -9.48 8.47 -6.71
CA VAL A 486 -8.85 8.58 -5.38
C VAL A 486 -9.21 9.91 -4.71
N LEU A 487 -9.29 11.02 -5.45
CA LEU A 487 -9.61 12.36 -4.92
C LEU A 487 -11.07 12.43 -4.44
N LEU A 488 -12.02 11.84 -5.16
CA LEU A 488 -13.41 11.73 -4.73
C LEU A 488 -13.55 10.80 -3.52
N GLN A 489 -12.88 9.65 -3.53
CA GLN A 489 -12.92 8.73 -2.38
C GLN A 489 -12.24 9.34 -1.14
N SER A 490 -11.24 10.20 -1.31
CA SER A 490 -10.65 11.02 -0.23
C SER A 490 -11.57 12.10 0.36
N ILE A 491 -12.82 12.22 -0.08
CA ILE A 491 -13.79 13.17 0.49
C ILE A 491 -15.16 12.54 0.75
N GLY A 492 -15.25 11.21 0.92
CA GLY A 492 -16.51 10.51 1.20
C GLY A 492 -17.28 10.03 -0.03
N ILE A 493 -16.81 10.32 -1.25
CA ILE A 493 -17.56 10.13 -2.50
C ILE A 493 -17.03 8.93 -3.28
N VAL A 494 -17.94 8.05 -3.69
CA VAL A 494 -17.63 6.85 -4.46
C VAL A 494 -18.16 7.03 -5.89
N PRO A 495 -17.30 7.37 -6.86
CA PRO A 495 -17.69 7.45 -8.26
C PRO A 495 -17.77 6.05 -8.88
N SER A 496 -18.51 5.92 -9.98
CA SER A 496 -18.41 4.79 -10.92
C SER A 496 -17.54 5.20 -12.11
N ILE A 497 -16.78 4.27 -12.70
CA ILE A 497 -15.83 4.58 -13.78
C ILE A 497 -16.28 3.83 -15.03
N LYS A 498 -16.98 4.48 -15.95
CA LYS A 498 -17.39 3.83 -17.20
C LYS A 498 -16.34 4.06 -18.30
N PRO A 499 -15.58 3.04 -18.74
CA PRO A 499 -14.81 3.15 -19.97
C PRO A 499 -15.75 3.24 -21.19
N PHE A 500 -15.41 4.09 -22.15
CA PHE A 500 -16.15 4.23 -23.41
C PHE A 500 -15.22 4.63 -24.56
N ARG A 501 -15.66 4.35 -25.79
CA ARG A 501 -14.97 4.73 -27.02
C ARG A 501 -16.02 5.26 -28.00
N SER A 502 -15.85 6.47 -28.51
CA SER A 502 -16.72 6.96 -29.59
C SER A 502 -16.30 6.32 -30.92
N ALA A 503 -17.20 6.27 -31.90
CA ALA A 503 -16.93 5.66 -33.21
C ALA A 503 -15.76 6.29 -34.00
N LYS A 504 -15.26 7.46 -33.56
CA LYS A 504 -14.11 8.16 -34.16
C LYS A 504 -12.86 8.18 -33.25
N ALA A 505 -12.93 7.61 -32.04
CA ALA A 505 -11.86 7.73 -31.05
C ALA A 505 -10.80 6.61 -31.15
N LYS A 506 -9.56 6.99 -31.49
CA LYS A 506 -8.40 6.08 -31.43
C LYS A 506 -8.08 5.66 -29.98
N THR A 507 -8.25 6.55 -29.01
CA THR A 507 -7.99 6.30 -27.58
C THR A 507 -9.27 5.85 -26.85
N LEU A 508 -9.13 5.12 -25.74
CA LEU A 508 -10.21 4.89 -24.78
C LEU A 508 -10.45 6.16 -23.95
N ALA A 509 -11.70 6.42 -23.58
CA ALA A 509 -12.09 7.50 -22.67
C ALA A 509 -12.78 6.92 -21.42
N TYR A 510 -12.84 7.71 -20.36
CA TYR A 510 -13.41 7.34 -19.06
C TYR A 510 -14.44 8.38 -18.63
N SER A 511 -15.57 7.90 -18.12
CA SER A 511 -16.64 8.69 -17.50
C SER A 511 -16.61 8.42 -15.99
N ILE A 512 -16.19 9.41 -15.20
CA ILE A 512 -16.13 9.34 -13.74
C ILE A 512 -17.43 9.94 -13.20
N ARG A 513 -18.35 9.06 -12.80
CA ARG A 513 -19.75 9.41 -12.56
C ARG A 513 -20.13 9.29 -11.08
N VAL A 514 -20.63 10.38 -10.49
CA VAL A 514 -21.16 10.44 -9.12
C VAL A 514 -22.69 10.54 -9.15
N SER A 515 -23.36 9.69 -8.38
CA SER A 515 -24.81 9.65 -8.27
C SER A 515 -25.29 9.28 -6.86
N GLY A 516 -26.56 9.56 -6.57
CA GLY A 516 -27.21 9.29 -5.29
C GLY A 516 -27.24 10.51 -4.37
N TYR A 517 -28.39 10.74 -3.72
CA TYR A 517 -28.72 11.97 -2.99
C TYR A 517 -27.60 12.46 -2.05
N ASN A 518 -27.14 11.59 -1.13
CA ASN A 518 -26.10 11.93 -0.15
C ASN A 518 -24.77 12.34 -0.80
N GLN A 519 -24.42 11.75 -1.95
CA GLN A 519 -23.16 12.06 -2.64
C GLN A 519 -23.22 13.45 -3.29
N ILE A 520 -24.30 13.74 -4.03
CA ILE A 520 -24.50 15.05 -4.67
C ILE A 520 -24.57 16.16 -3.61
N LYS A 521 -25.28 15.93 -2.51
CA LYS A 521 -25.40 16.89 -1.38
C LYS A 521 -24.06 17.15 -0.67
N ALA A 522 -23.21 16.13 -0.54
CA ALA A 522 -21.86 16.26 0.02
C ALA A 522 -20.84 16.83 -0.98
N LEU A 523 -21.21 16.96 -2.26
CA LEU A 523 -20.35 17.41 -3.36
C LEU A 523 -20.96 18.65 -4.08
N PRO A 524 -21.07 19.81 -3.39
CA PRO A 524 -21.66 21.03 -3.95
C PRO A 524 -20.66 21.80 -4.83
N LEU A 525 -20.37 21.25 -6.01
CA LEU A 525 -19.33 21.72 -6.93
C LEU A 525 -19.61 23.10 -7.53
N PHE A 526 -20.88 23.48 -7.64
CA PHE A 526 -21.33 24.64 -8.42
C PHE A 526 -21.80 25.81 -7.53
N LYS A 527 -21.49 25.81 -6.23
CA LYS A 527 -22.01 26.72 -5.17
C LYS A 527 -22.45 28.12 -5.59
N ASP A 528 -21.62 28.81 -6.38
CA ASP A 528 -21.80 30.22 -6.73
C ASP A 528 -22.75 30.42 -7.94
N LYS A 529 -23.23 29.34 -8.56
CA LYS A 529 -23.96 29.32 -9.85
C LYS A 529 -25.46 29.11 -9.72
N LYS A 530 -26.20 29.55 -10.74
CA LYS A 530 -27.59 29.13 -11.01
C LYS A 530 -27.73 27.60 -11.06
N THR A 531 -26.72 26.89 -11.55
CA THR A 531 -26.68 25.41 -11.59
C THR A 531 -26.82 24.79 -10.20
N GLN A 532 -26.14 25.30 -9.17
CA GLN A 532 -26.31 24.77 -7.81
C GLN A 532 -27.70 25.05 -7.28
N LYS A 533 -28.28 26.23 -7.54
CA LYS A 533 -29.68 26.51 -7.13
C LYS A 533 -30.68 25.53 -7.74
N ILE A 534 -30.46 25.09 -8.99
CA ILE A 534 -31.28 24.05 -9.65
C ILE A 534 -31.03 22.67 -9.02
N ILE A 535 -29.77 22.32 -8.72
CA ILE A 535 -29.40 21.08 -8.03
C ILE A 535 -30.05 21.03 -6.64
N ASP A 536 -29.91 22.07 -5.85
CA ASP A 536 -30.43 22.17 -4.48
C ASP A 536 -31.96 22.13 -4.46
N SER A 537 -32.63 22.78 -5.42
CA SER A 537 -34.09 22.64 -5.62
C SER A 537 -34.46 21.19 -5.89
N ARG A 538 -33.82 20.53 -6.88
CA ARG A 538 -34.08 19.12 -7.20
C ARG A 538 -33.76 18.17 -6.03
N LEU A 539 -32.79 18.51 -5.17
CA LEU A 539 -32.50 17.79 -3.93
C LEU A 539 -33.55 18.06 -2.84
N ASN A 540 -34.21 19.21 -2.80
CA ASN A 540 -35.31 19.46 -1.86
C ASN A 540 -36.60 18.74 -2.28
N ASP A 541 -36.82 18.53 -3.58
CA ASP A 541 -37.96 17.79 -4.14
C ASP A 541 -37.94 16.25 -3.86
N TYR A 542 -36.95 15.75 -3.11
CA TYR A 542 -36.72 14.31 -2.89
C TYR A 542 -37.71 13.69 -1.87
N LYS A 543 -38.82 13.14 -2.37
CA LYS A 543 -39.80 12.42 -1.53
C LYS A 543 -39.30 11.09 -0.92
N ARG A 544 -38.18 10.52 -1.41
CA ARG A 544 -37.57 9.28 -0.86
C ARG A 544 -36.07 9.22 -1.19
N ILE A 545 -35.21 9.07 -0.18
CA ILE A 545 -33.75 8.99 -0.37
C ILE A 545 -33.39 7.74 -1.17
N ILE A 546 -32.93 7.92 -2.41
CA ILE A 546 -32.48 6.84 -3.29
C ILE A 546 -31.09 6.38 -2.82
N LYS A 547 -30.97 5.09 -2.49
CA LYS A 547 -29.69 4.46 -2.13
C LYS A 547 -28.75 4.45 -3.35
N PRO A 548 -27.42 4.59 -3.15
CA PRO A 548 -26.48 4.58 -4.27
C PRO A 548 -26.54 3.29 -5.10
N THR A 549 -26.30 3.40 -6.40
CA THR A 549 -26.25 2.27 -7.33
C THR A 549 -24.82 1.72 -7.42
N GLY A 550 -24.69 0.40 -7.55
CA GLY A 550 -23.41 -0.30 -7.71
C GLY A 550 -22.69 -0.70 -6.41
N TYR A 551 -22.77 0.11 -5.36
CA TYR A 551 -22.13 -0.16 -4.06
C TYR A 551 -23.08 -0.03 -2.86
N LYS A 552 -22.61 -0.47 -1.68
CA LYS A 552 -23.24 -0.22 -0.39
C LYS A 552 -22.24 0.47 0.53
N ARG A 553 -22.58 1.61 1.14
CA ARG A 553 -21.85 2.10 2.31
C ARG A 553 -22.20 1.20 3.50
N VAL A 554 -21.17 0.70 4.19
CA VAL A 554 -21.29 -0.25 5.31
C VAL A 554 -20.43 0.14 6.51
N HIS A 555 -19.41 0.97 6.28
CA HIS A 555 -18.62 1.66 7.29
C HIS A 555 -18.42 3.12 6.85
N ASP A 556 -17.79 3.94 7.69
CA ASP A 556 -17.39 5.30 7.32
C ASP A 556 -16.06 5.31 6.54
N SER A 557 -15.10 4.50 6.97
CA SER A 557 -13.79 4.31 6.31
C SER A 557 -13.85 3.52 5.00
N PHE A 558 -14.83 2.62 4.82
CA PHE A 558 -14.97 1.81 3.61
C PHE A 558 -16.43 1.53 3.20
N CYS A 559 -16.62 1.26 1.92
CA CYS A 559 -17.84 0.76 1.32
C CYS A 559 -17.56 -0.52 0.52
N VAL A 560 -18.59 -1.16 -0.05
CA VAL A 560 -18.43 -2.47 -0.70
C VAL A 560 -19.14 -2.54 -2.05
N VAL A 561 -18.45 -3.05 -3.07
CA VAL A 561 -18.90 -3.09 -4.47
C VAL A 561 -19.06 -4.54 -4.96
N LYS A 562 -20.18 -4.85 -5.62
CA LYS A 562 -20.49 -6.23 -6.04
C LYS A 562 -19.68 -6.64 -7.27
N ILE A 563 -19.06 -7.83 -7.25
CA ILE A 563 -18.39 -8.44 -8.42
C ILE A 563 -19.43 -8.86 -9.48
N LYS A 564 -19.10 -8.67 -10.75
CA LYS A 564 -19.99 -8.84 -11.92
C LYS A 564 -19.42 -9.79 -12.97
N GLU A 565 -18.14 -9.70 -13.28
CA GLU A 565 -17.42 -10.70 -14.07
C GLU A 565 -16.15 -11.14 -13.34
N ILE A 566 -15.72 -12.36 -13.65
CA ILE A 566 -14.46 -12.95 -13.21
C ILE A 566 -13.89 -13.63 -14.45
N GLU A 567 -12.71 -13.20 -14.89
CA GLU A 567 -12.03 -13.75 -16.06
C GLU A 567 -10.71 -14.35 -15.62
N ALA A 568 -10.47 -15.60 -16.01
CA ALA A 568 -9.24 -16.32 -15.67
C ALA A 568 -8.46 -16.66 -16.94
N SER A 569 -7.16 -16.39 -16.94
CA SER A 569 -6.23 -16.69 -18.03
C SER A 569 -5.02 -17.45 -17.49
N TYR A 570 -4.42 -18.30 -18.31
CA TYR A 570 -3.13 -18.92 -17.99
C TYR A 570 -2.02 -18.17 -18.74
N VAL A 571 -0.96 -17.80 -18.03
CA VAL A 571 0.05 -16.84 -18.50
C VAL A 571 1.48 -17.31 -18.21
N ASN A 572 2.44 -16.56 -18.74
CA ASN A 572 3.87 -16.66 -18.46
C ASN A 572 4.46 -15.24 -18.45
N GLU A 573 4.24 -14.51 -17.36
CA GLU A 573 4.51 -13.07 -17.23
C GLU A 573 5.24 -12.75 -15.91
N GLU A 574 5.58 -11.49 -15.67
CA GLU A 574 6.19 -11.05 -14.42
C GLU A 574 5.10 -10.58 -13.44
N VAL A 575 5.14 -11.13 -12.23
CA VAL A 575 4.21 -10.81 -11.14
C VAL A 575 4.96 -10.13 -10.00
N TYR A 576 4.26 -9.23 -9.32
CA TYR A 576 4.81 -8.30 -8.35
C TYR A 576 4.03 -8.46 -7.04
N SER A 577 4.68 -8.25 -5.91
CA SER A 577 4.04 -8.22 -4.60
C SER A 577 4.71 -7.17 -3.74
N LEU A 578 3.97 -6.60 -2.79
CA LEU A 578 4.50 -5.64 -1.84
C LEU A 578 4.10 -6.01 -0.41
N GLU A 579 4.98 -5.69 0.53
CA GLU A 579 4.73 -5.82 1.95
C GLU A 579 4.52 -4.43 2.55
N VAL A 580 3.32 -4.20 3.08
CA VAL A 580 3.00 -3.08 3.95
C VAL A 580 3.12 -3.51 5.41
N GLU A 581 3.82 -2.71 6.20
CA GLU A 581 3.94 -2.86 7.64
C GLU A 581 2.56 -2.81 8.33
N ASN A 582 2.43 -3.49 9.47
CA ASN A 582 1.34 -3.37 10.45
C ASN A 582 -0.03 -3.92 10.01
N THR A 583 -0.59 -3.39 8.92
CA THR A 583 -1.93 -3.73 8.44
C THR A 583 -1.96 -4.98 7.56
N GLN A 584 -0.83 -5.34 6.94
CA GLN A 584 -0.72 -6.39 5.93
C GLN A 584 -1.67 -6.20 4.73
N THR A 585 -2.05 -4.94 4.45
CA THR A 585 -2.96 -4.59 3.35
C THR A 585 -2.49 -3.35 2.59
N PHE A 586 -2.97 -3.19 1.36
CA PHE A 586 -2.79 -1.98 0.57
C PHE A 586 -4.01 -1.69 -0.31
N ILE A 587 -4.02 -0.49 -0.91
CA ILE A 587 -5.16 0.04 -1.66
C ILE A 587 -4.75 0.41 -3.09
N THR A 588 -5.49 -0.10 -4.07
CA THR A 588 -5.23 0.17 -5.50
C THR A 588 -5.77 1.53 -5.93
N SER A 589 -5.39 2.04 -7.11
CA SER A 589 -5.94 3.30 -7.66
C SER A 589 -7.43 3.20 -8.04
N GLU A 590 -7.90 1.99 -8.36
CA GLU A 590 -9.31 1.63 -8.45
C GLU A 590 -10.01 1.65 -7.06
N GLY A 591 -9.25 1.87 -5.99
CA GLY A 591 -9.71 2.05 -4.62
C GLY A 591 -10.02 0.76 -3.87
N ILE A 592 -9.67 -0.41 -4.44
CA ILE A 592 -9.89 -1.74 -3.85
C ILE A 592 -8.84 -2.01 -2.77
N ILE A 593 -9.26 -2.58 -1.65
CA ILE A 593 -8.39 -2.98 -0.54
C ILE A 593 -8.01 -4.47 -0.69
N THR A 594 -6.73 -4.81 -0.60
CA THR A 594 -6.18 -6.19 -0.76
C THR A 594 -4.98 -6.45 0.17
N HIS A 595 -4.42 -7.66 0.20
CA HIS A 595 -3.52 -8.19 1.25
C HIS A 595 -2.11 -8.59 0.76
N ASN A 596 -1.12 -8.65 1.67
CA ASN A 596 0.29 -9.03 1.43
C ASN A 596 0.60 -10.55 1.41
N CYS A 597 1.88 -10.94 1.18
CA CYS A 597 2.37 -12.31 0.98
C CYS A 597 3.77 -12.60 1.57
N PHE A 598 3.90 -12.53 2.90
CA PHE A 598 5.19 -12.54 3.64
C PHE A 598 6.21 -13.69 3.36
N PRO A 599 5.90 -15.01 3.39
CA PRO A 599 6.95 -16.03 3.57
C PRO A 599 7.58 -16.60 2.28
N LYS A 600 8.93 -16.68 2.21
CA LYS A 600 9.70 -16.98 0.96
C LYS A 600 11.07 -17.68 1.13
N ASP A 601 11.64 -17.68 2.33
CA ASP A 601 13.11 -17.68 2.50
C ASP A 601 13.82 -19.04 2.47
N LEU A 602 13.22 -20.10 3.02
CA LEU A 602 13.87 -21.43 3.08
C LEU A 602 14.09 -22.00 1.68
N ALA A 603 13.05 -21.97 0.84
CA ALA A 603 13.13 -22.39 -0.55
C ALA A 603 14.10 -21.51 -1.37
N ALA A 604 14.19 -20.21 -1.05
CA ALA A 604 15.18 -19.33 -1.65
C ALA A 604 16.60 -19.76 -1.26
N PHE A 605 16.88 -20.05 0.01
CA PHE A 605 18.23 -20.40 0.46
C PHE A 605 18.70 -21.75 -0.09
N ILE A 606 17.84 -22.78 -0.06
CA ILE A 606 18.12 -24.08 -0.72
C ILE A 606 18.50 -23.85 -2.20
N ARG A 607 17.75 -22.99 -2.91
CA ARG A 607 17.97 -22.72 -4.33
C ARG A 607 19.20 -21.85 -4.62
N ILE A 608 19.61 -20.99 -3.68
CA ILE A 608 20.88 -20.25 -3.74
C ILE A 608 22.05 -21.23 -3.61
N SER A 609 22.02 -22.13 -2.61
CA SER A 609 23.08 -23.12 -2.40
C SER A 609 23.27 -24.05 -3.60
N GLU A 610 22.18 -24.56 -4.19
CA GLU A 610 22.24 -25.38 -5.41
C GLU A 610 22.96 -24.66 -6.57
N ARG A 611 22.73 -23.35 -6.74
CA ARG A 611 23.38 -22.54 -7.78
C ARG A 611 24.86 -22.29 -7.51
N LEU A 612 25.26 -22.30 -6.24
CA LEU A 612 26.66 -22.24 -5.81
C LEU A 612 27.34 -23.63 -5.81
N GLY A 613 26.67 -24.66 -6.35
CA GLY A 613 27.17 -26.04 -6.40
C GLY A 613 27.04 -26.83 -5.09
N TYR A 614 26.52 -26.22 -4.02
CA TYR A 614 26.36 -26.88 -2.72
C TYR A 614 24.96 -27.46 -2.55
N ASN A 615 24.87 -28.80 -2.56
CA ASN A 615 23.63 -29.50 -2.21
C ASN A 615 23.37 -29.35 -0.69
N PHE A 616 22.56 -28.39 -0.26
CA PHE A 616 22.31 -28.15 1.16
C PHE A 616 21.33 -29.19 1.75
N GLU A 617 21.82 -30.41 1.95
CA GLU A 617 21.02 -31.57 2.37
C GLU A 617 20.32 -31.37 3.71
N LEU A 618 20.93 -30.66 4.66
CA LEU A 618 20.28 -30.32 5.94
C LEU A 618 18.99 -29.50 5.74
N LEU A 619 19.01 -28.48 4.87
CA LEU A 619 17.82 -27.65 4.64
C LEU A 619 16.75 -28.39 3.82
N LYS A 620 17.17 -29.27 2.90
CA LYS A 620 16.26 -30.19 2.20
C LYS A 620 15.67 -31.23 3.16
N ALA A 621 16.43 -31.70 4.14
CA ALA A 621 15.93 -32.56 5.21
C ALA A 621 14.96 -31.83 6.13
N VAL A 622 15.21 -30.55 6.45
CA VAL A 622 14.30 -29.68 7.21
C VAL A 622 12.97 -29.50 6.48
N GLU A 623 12.98 -29.17 5.18
CA GLU A 623 11.76 -29.11 4.36
C GLU A 623 11.03 -30.47 4.30
N LYS A 624 11.78 -31.56 4.12
CA LYS A 624 11.24 -32.93 4.10
C LYS A 624 10.62 -33.33 5.44
N ILE A 625 11.26 -33.03 6.57
CA ILE A 625 10.76 -33.30 7.93
C ILE A 625 9.50 -32.47 8.18
N ASN A 626 9.49 -31.20 7.81
CA ASN A 626 8.33 -30.31 7.91
C ASN A 626 7.10 -30.85 7.14
N ARG A 627 7.32 -31.47 5.96
CA ARG A 627 6.25 -32.19 5.24
C ARG A 627 5.85 -33.50 5.93
N MET A 628 6.83 -34.36 6.24
CA MET A 628 6.61 -35.66 6.88
C MET A 628 5.98 -35.57 8.27
N GLN A 629 6.09 -34.44 8.97
CA GLN A 629 5.46 -34.23 10.27
C GLN A 629 3.93 -34.21 10.17
N LYS A 630 3.37 -33.66 9.07
CA LYS A 630 1.93 -33.69 8.78
C LYS A 630 1.48 -35.13 8.49
N GLU A 631 2.24 -35.83 7.64
CA GLU A 631 2.04 -37.26 7.31
C GLU A 631 2.09 -38.16 8.57
N ARG A 632 3.06 -37.90 9.48
CA ARG A 632 3.19 -38.59 10.77
C ARG A 632 1.98 -38.34 11.67
N PHE A 633 1.47 -37.11 11.74
CA PHE A 633 0.34 -36.78 12.60
C PHE A 633 -0.94 -37.51 12.16
N ILE A 634 -1.18 -37.61 10.84
CA ILE A 634 -2.26 -38.44 10.27
C ILE A 634 -2.09 -39.91 10.70
N LYS A 635 -0.89 -40.48 10.58
CA LYS A 635 -0.60 -41.87 10.98
C LYS A 635 -0.81 -42.11 12.48
N LYS A 636 -0.43 -41.16 13.33
CA LYS A 636 -0.69 -41.21 14.79
C LYS A 636 -2.21 -41.23 15.09
N ILE A 637 -3.02 -40.49 14.33
CA ILE A 637 -4.48 -40.50 14.48
C ILE A 637 -5.04 -41.88 14.09
N GLU A 638 -4.55 -42.48 13.00
CA GLU A 638 -4.92 -43.83 12.56
C GLU A 638 -4.55 -44.91 13.60
N GLU A 639 -3.32 -44.90 14.12
CA GLU A 639 -2.85 -45.83 15.15
C GLU A 639 -3.70 -45.77 16.43
N VAL A 640 -4.12 -44.57 16.84
CA VAL A 640 -4.94 -44.36 18.04
C VAL A 640 -6.37 -44.89 17.88
N LEU A 641 -6.87 -44.95 16.65
CA LEU A 641 -8.23 -45.38 16.29
C LEU A 641 -8.29 -46.82 15.71
N TRP A 642 -7.14 -47.49 15.55
CA TRP A 642 -6.88 -48.74 14.81
C TRP A 642 -7.19 -48.71 13.30
N ASN A 643 -8.15 -47.90 12.85
CA ASN A 643 -8.38 -47.60 11.43
C ASN A 643 -9.07 -46.23 11.28
N LEU A 644 -8.94 -45.63 10.09
CA LEU A 644 -9.64 -44.40 9.73
C LEU A 644 -11.01 -44.66 9.08
N LYS A 645 -11.14 -45.77 8.32
CA LYS A 645 -12.30 -46.04 7.46
C LYS A 645 -13.62 -46.11 8.24
N GLY A 646 -14.48 -45.11 8.02
CA GLY A 646 -15.82 -45.01 8.62
C GLY A 646 -15.87 -44.32 9.99
N LYS A 647 -14.72 -44.02 10.61
CA LYS A 647 -14.65 -43.25 11.86
C LYS A 647 -15.15 -41.82 11.65
N THR A 648 -15.68 -41.20 12.70
CA THR A 648 -15.98 -39.77 12.73
C THR A 648 -14.91 -39.05 13.56
N ILE A 649 -14.14 -38.17 12.93
CA ILE A 649 -13.01 -37.47 13.56
C ILE A 649 -13.32 -35.98 13.58
N GLY A 650 -13.33 -35.41 14.79
CA GLY A 650 -13.47 -33.96 14.98
C GLY A 650 -12.14 -33.24 14.86
N ILE A 651 -12.11 -32.06 14.22
CA ILE A 651 -10.94 -31.20 14.08
C ILE A 651 -11.22 -29.84 14.74
N LEU A 652 -10.34 -29.39 15.61
CA LEU A 652 -10.31 -28.06 16.21
C LEU A 652 -9.09 -27.29 15.70
N GLY A 653 -9.35 -26.22 14.94
CA GLY A 653 -8.32 -25.37 14.36
C GLY A 653 -8.13 -25.65 12.87
N LEU A 654 -8.32 -24.61 12.06
CA LEU A 654 -8.28 -24.64 10.60
C LEU A 654 -7.39 -23.54 10.04
N SER A 655 -7.11 -22.46 10.78
CA SER A 655 -6.14 -21.44 10.39
C SER A 655 -4.68 -21.90 10.51
N PHE A 656 -3.78 -21.14 9.89
CA PHE A 656 -2.33 -21.31 9.88
C PHE A 656 -1.69 -21.17 11.26
N LYS A 657 -2.21 -20.25 12.07
CA LYS A 657 -1.79 -19.92 13.45
C LYS A 657 -2.97 -19.25 14.17
N PRO A 658 -3.04 -19.25 15.51
CA PRO A 658 -4.06 -18.52 16.24
C PRO A 658 -3.96 -17.02 15.98
N ASN A 659 -5.05 -16.31 16.26
CA ASN A 659 -5.22 -14.86 16.07
C ASN A 659 -5.13 -14.40 14.61
N THR A 660 -5.31 -15.31 13.65
CA THR A 660 -5.61 -14.97 12.24
C THR A 660 -6.61 -15.95 11.66
N ASP A 661 -7.43 -15.48 10.72
CA ASP A 661 -8.32 -16.30 9.90
C ASP A 661 -7.58 -16.90 8.68
N ASP A 662 -6.28 -16.61 8.50
CA ASP A 662 -5.50 -17.06 7.34
C ASP A 662 -5.37 -18.59 7.29
N ILE A 663 -5.71 -19.19 6.14
CA ILE A 663 -5.61 -20.63 5.87
C ILE A 663 -4.50 -20.97 4.86
N ARG A 664 -3.78 -19.97 4.33
CA ARG A 664 -2.74 -20.17 3.32
C ARG A 664 -1.64 -21.07 3.88
N PHE A 665 -1.45 -22.26 3.30
CA PHE A 665 -0.50 -23.28 3.77
C PHE A 665 -0.73 -23.78 5.21
N ALA A 666 -1.95 -23.59 5.74
CA ALA A 666 -2.33 -24.07 7.05
C ALA A 666 -2.24 -25.61 7.09
N PRO A 667 -1.58 -26.20 8.11
CA PRO A 667 -1.40 -27.65 8.18
C PRO A 667 -2.70 -28.46 8.26
N SER A 668 -3.77 -27.81 8.72
CA SER A 668 -5.15 -28.32 8.71
C SER A 668 -5.58 -28.89 7.36
N ILE A 669 -5.17 -28.27 6.24
CA ILE A 669 -5.55 -28.71 4.90
C ILE A 669 -4.98 -30.09 4.60
N ASP A 670 -3.64 -30.24 4.67
CA ASP A 670 -2.97 -31.51 4.40
C ASP A 670 -3.43 -32.64 5.34
N ILE A 671 -3.68 -32.30 6.62
CA ILE A 671 -4.13 -33.25 7.65
C ILE A 671 -5.54 -33.76 7.32
N ILE A 672 -6.48 -32.87 6.97
CA ILE A 672 -7.86 -33.25 6.66
C ILE A 672 -7.92 -34.06 5.36
N GLU A 673 -7.22 -33.64 4.30
CA GLU A 673 -7.15 -34.40 3.05
C GLU A 673 -6.59 -35.81 3.25
N GLY A 674 -5.55 -35.96 4.10
CA GLY A 674 -4.98 -37.25 4.46
C GLY A 674 -5.97 -38.16 5.20
N LEU A 675 -6.71 -37.63 6.17
CA LEU A 675 -7.71 -38.39 6.92
C LEU A 675 -8.92 -38.79 6.06
N LEU A 676 -9.40 -37.89 5.19
CA LEU A 676 -10.45 -38.18 4.20
C LEU A 676 -10.02 -39.29 3.23
N LYS A 677 -8.76 -39.26 2.78
CA LYS A 677 -8.17 -40.31 1.92
C LYS A 677 -8.07 -41.67 2.64
N GLY A 678 -7.93 -41.68 3.96
CA GLY A 678 -8.07 -42.88 4.81
C GLY A 678 -9.52 -43.37 4.99
N GLY A 679 -10.50 -42.64 4.46
CA GLY A 679 -11.93 -42.97 4.56
C GLY A 679 -12.60 -42.55 5.88
N ALA A 680 -11.99 -41.65 6.65
CA ALA A 680 -12.64 -41.04 7.80
C ALA A 680 -13.71 -40.01 7.37
N LYS A 681 -14.72 -39.82 8.20
CA LYS A 681 -15.67 -38.70 8.13
C LYS A 681 -15.15 -37.59 9.03
N ILE A 682 -15.03 -36.38 8.50
CA ILE A 682 -14.49 -35.25 9.26
C ILE A 682 -15.62 -34.34 9.75
N LYS A 683 -15.55 -33.97 11.03
CA LYS A 683 -16.21 -32.80 11.61
C LYS A 683 -15.17 -31.73 11.89
N ALA A 684 -15.50 -30.44 11.76
CA ALA A 684 -14.52 -29.37 11.96
C ALA A 684 -15.10 -28.10 12.60
N TYR A 685 -14.28 -27.44 13.42
CA TYR A 685 -14.51 -26.10 13.97
C TYR A 685 -13.20 -25.28 14.05
N ASP A 686 -13.30 -23.97 13.81
CA ASP A 686 -12.27 -22.96 14.08
C ASP A 686 -12.98 -21.64 14.39
N PRO A 687 -12.53 -20.80 15.34
CA PRO A 687 -13.31 -19.62 15.72
C PRO A 687 -13.34 -18.53 14.63
N TYR A 688 -12.46 -18.58 13.62
CA TYR A 688 -12.34 -17.53 12.59
C TYR A 688 -12.19 -18.05 11.14
N ALA A 689 -11.61 -19.22 10.89
CA ALA A 689 -11.29 -19.73 9.56
C ALA A 689 -12.40 -20.53 8.85
N MET A 690 -13.53 -20.80 9.52
CA MET A 690 -14.61 -21.69 9.06
C MET A 690 -15.20 -21.35 7.69
N ASP A 691 -15.52 -20.07 7.44
CA ASP A 691 -16.05 -19.62 6.14
C ASP A 691 -15.04 -19.88 5.01
N LYS A 692 -13.73 -19.76 5.28
CA LYS A 692 -12.70 -20.01 4.26
C LYS A 692 -12.51 -21.49 4.01
N MET A 693 -12.33 -22.28 5.08
CA MET A 693 -12.00 -23.70 4.94
C MET A 693 -13.12 -24.47 4.23
N SER A 694 -14.39 -24.14 4.51
CA SER A 694 -15.56 -24.71 3.82
C SER A 694 -15.65 -24.41 2.31
N LYS A 695 -14.77 -23.55 1.76
CA LYS A 695 -14.61 -23.34 0.32
C LYS A 695 -13.47 -24.16 -0.29
N VAL A 696 -12.47 -24.54 0.51
CA VAL A 696 -11.31 -25.36 0.09
C VAL A 696 -11.61 -26.85 0.26
N LEU A 697 -12.23 -27.23 1.40
CA LEU A 697 -12.58 -28.59 1.78
C LEU A 697 -14.09 -28.70 1.99
N PRO A 698 -14.89 -28.85 0.92
CA PRO A 698 -16.35 -28.87 1.01
C PRO A 698 -16.92 -30.19 1.57
N ASP A 699 -16.19 -31.30 1.43
CA ASP A 699 -16.66 -32.66 1.73
C ASP A 699 -16.54 -33.05 3.22
N ILE A 700 -16.53 -32.07 4.13
CA ILE A 700 -16.48 -32.25 5.58
C ILE A 700 -17.67 -31.58 6.29
N THR A 701 -18.01 -32.08 7.47
CA THR A 701 -19.08 -31.52 8.30
C THR A 701 -18.56 -30.33 9.09
N TYR A 702 -19.09 -29.14 8.83
CA TYR A 702 -18.76 -27.93 9.60
C TYR A 702 -19.74 -27.75 10.77
N CYS A 703 -19.20 -27.61 11.98
CA CYS A 703 -19.96 -27.49 13.22
C CYS A 703 -19.90 -26.06 13.78
N LYS A 704 -20.85 -25.66 14.62
CA LYS A 704 -20.94 -24.29 15.17
C LYS A 704 -19.96 -23.98 16.31
N ASP A 705 -19.49 -25.01 17.01
CA ASP A 705 -18.65 -24.93 18.21
C ASP A 705 -17.90 -26.27 18.43
N ALA A 706 -16.96 -26.28 19.39
CA ALA A 706 -16.17 -27.47 19.72
C ALA A 706 -16.97 -28.65 20.30
N TYR A 707 -18.14 -28.39 20.91
CA TYR A 707 -19.00 -29.42 21.52
C TYR A 707 -19.80 -30.19 20.46
N GLU A 708 -20.25 -29.52 19.40
CA GLU A 708 -20.90 -30.15 18.24
C GLU A 708 -19.91 -30.94 17.35
N VAL A 709 -18.64 -30.51 17.31
CA VAL A 709 -17.54 -31.32 16.76
C VAL A 709 -17.31 -32.58 17.60
N ALA A 710 -17.32 -32.47 18.93
CA ALA A 710 -17.15 -33.61 19.83
C ALA A 710 -18.34 -34.59 19.78
N CYS A 711 -19.57 -34.08 19.67
CA CYS A 711 -20.81 -34.87 19.68
C CYS A 711 -20.78 -36.02 18.67
N ALA A 712 -20.86 -37.26 19.16
CA ALA A 712 -20.79 -38.50 18.39
C ALA A 712 -19.54 -38.68 17.50
N SER A 713 -18.42 -38.02 17.84
CA SER A 713 -17.11 -38.26 17.23
C SER A 713 -16.32 -39.33 18.00
N ASP A 714 -15.51 -40.10 17.29
CA ASP A 714 -14.66 -41.16 17.84
C ASP A 714 -13.35 -40.63 18.45
N ALA A 715 -12.89 -39.47 17.98
CA ALA A 715 -11.82 -38.67 18.57
C ALA A 715 -11.94 -37.20 18.18
N LEU A 716 -11.33 -36.32 18.98
CA LEU A 716 -11.15 -34.90 18.72
C LEU A 716 -9.67 -34.60 18.45
N VAL A 717 -9.35 -33.81 17.42
CA VAL A 717 -7.97 -33.54 16.97
C VAL A 717 -7.72 -32.04 17.04
N ILE A 718 -6.61 -31.59 17.61
CA ILE A 718 -6.30 -30.16 17.75
C ILE A 718 -5.14 -29.78 16.83
N VAL A 719 -5.36 -28.80 15.97
CA VAL A 719 -4.43 -28.37 14.91
C VAL A 719 -3.97 -26.91 15.07
N THR A 720 -4.78 -26.07 15.73
CA THR A 720 -4.45 -24.66 16.00
C THR A 720 -4.77 -24.29 17.45
N GLU A 721 -3.82 -23.63 18.13
CA GLU A 721 -3.77 -23.40 19.57
C GLU A 721 -4.56 -22.16 20.05
N TRP A 722 -5.77 -21.99 19.52
CA TRP A 722 -6.70 -20.93 19.95
C TRP A 722 -6.96 -20.96 21.45
N SER A 723 -7.07 -19.77 22.08
CA SER A 723 -7.33 -19.66 23.52
C SER A 723 -8.67 -20.28 23.92
N GLU A 724 -9.70 -20.12 23.10
CA GLU A 724 -11.00 -20.79 23.30
C GLU A 724 -10.85 -22.30 23.52
N PHE A 725 -10.02 -22.98 22.72
CA PHE A 725 -9.81 -24.42 22.86
C PHE A 725 -9.09 -24.78 24.16
N LYS A 726 -8.27 -23.89 24.73
CA LYS A 726 -7.63 -24.09 26.05
C LYS A 726 -8.64 -24.00 27.20
N GLU A 727 -9.80 -23.39 26.95
CA GLU A 727 -10.79 -22.98 27.95
C GLU A 727 -12.11 -23.78 27.86
N ILE A 728 -12.26 -24.71 26.90
CA ILE A 728 -13.47 -25.56 26.78
C ILE A 728 -13.72 -26.45 28.00
N ASN A 729 -14.98 -26.72 28.30
CA ASN A 729 -15.37 -27.64 29.36
C ASN A 729 -15.13 -29.10 28.94
N LEU A 730 -13.96 -29.61 29.32
CA LEU A 730 -13.52 -30.97 29.04
C LEU A 730 -14.44 -32.05 29.63
N GLU A 731 -15.12 -31.82 30.76
CA GLU A 731 -16.07 -32.79 31.30
C GLU A 731 -17.29 -32.97 30.40
N GLU A 732 -17.72 -31.91 29.71
CA GLU A 732 -18.83 -31.97 28.76
C GLU A 732 -18.39 -32.60 27.43
N ILE A 733 -17.21 -32.22 26.92
CA ILE A 733 -16.58 -32.86 25.75
C ILE A 733 -16.45 -34.38 25.95
N LYS A 734 -16.15 -34.84 27.18
CA LYS A 734 -16.05 -36.27 27.53
C LYS A 734 -17.37 -37.03 27.35
N LYS A 735 -18.51 -36.41 27.66
CA LYS A 735 -19.85 -37.00 27.53
C LYS A 735 -20.32 -37.06 26.08
N LEU A 736 -19.80 -36.16 25.24
CA LEU A 736 -20.24 -35.96 23.86
C LEU A 736 -19.52 -36.88 22.86
N LEU A 737 -18.27 -37.25 23.11
CA LEU A 737 -17.51 -38.18 22.27
C LEU A 737 -17.98 -39.63 22.44
N ASN A 738 -17.98 -40.43 21.37
CA ASN A 738 -18.21 -41.88 21.42
C ASN A 738 -17.15 -42.59 22.29
N ASN A 739 -15.92 -42.07 22.25
CA ASN A 739 -14.78 -42.52 23.04
C ASN A 739 -14.03 -41.26 23.50
N PRO A 740 -13.64 -41.10 24.77
CA PRO A 740 -13.00 -39.89 25.27
C PRO A 740 -11.53 -39.82 24.81
N ILE A 741 -11.31 -39.56 23.52
CA ILE A 741 -10.01 -39.52 22.85
C ILE A 741 -9.77 -38.10 22.33
N ILE A 742 -8.65 -37.50 22.71
CA ILE A 742 -8.20 -36.20 22.16
C ILE A 742 -6.76 -36.35 21.66
N ILE A 743 -6.49 -35.92 20.42
CA ILE A 743 -5.20 -36.05 19.72
C ILE A 743 -4.69 -34.66 19.37
N ASP A 744 -3.81 -34.13 20.21
CA ASP A 744 -3.44 -32.73 20.22
C ASP A 744 -2.10 -32.48 19.53
N GLY A 745 -2.20 -31.95 18.30
CA GLY A 745 -1.07 -31.58 17.45
C GLY A 745 -0.33 -30.33 17.89
N ARG A 746 -0.88 -29.53 18.82
CA ARG A 746 -0.29 -28.27 19.31
C ARG A 746 0.00 -28.25 20.80
N ASN A 747 -0.15 -29.39 21.48
CA ASN A 747 0.24 -29.61 22.87
C ASN A 747 -0.40 -28.64 23.89
N ILE A 748 -1.66 -28.24 23.68
CA ILE A 748 -2.31 -27.17 24.47
C ILE A 748 -2.71 -27.61 25.89
N TYR A 749 -3.01 -28.90 26.13
CA TYR A 749 -3.39 -29.40 27.46
C TYR A 749 -2.23 -30.01 28.25
N ASP A 750 -2.46 -30.10 29.56
CA ASP A 750 -1.68 -30.91 30.49
C ASP A 750 -2.10 -32.40 30.41
N ILE A 751 -1.17 -33.34 30.67
CA ILE A 751 -1.42 -34.78 30.52
C ILE A 751 -2.11 -35.37 31.74
N ASP A 752 -1.65 -35.03 32.94
CA ASP A 752 -2.19 -35.64 34.16
C ASP A 752 -3.60 -35.13 34.43
N LYS A 753 -3.89 -33.83 34.22
CA LYS A 753 -5.27 -33.30 34.25
C LYS A 753 -6.19 -34.02 33.26
N MET A 754 -5.73 -34.29 32.03
CA MET A 754 -6.52 -35.02 31.04
C MET A 754 -6.75 -36.49 31.42
N LYS A 755 -5.77 -37.11 32.10
CA LYS A 755 -5.84 -38.48 32.61
C LYS A 755 -6.75 -38.60 33.84
N GLU A 756 -6.72 -37.63 34.76
CA GLU A 756 -7.66 -37.50 35.88
C GLU A 756 -9.09 -37.35 35.39
N LEU A 757 -9.31 -36.48 34.40
CA LEU A 757 -10.58 -36.36 33.67
C LEU A 757 -10.92 -37.63 32.87
N GLY A 758 -10.04 -38.62 32.78
CA GLY A 758 -10.28 -39.92 32.17
C GLY A 758 -10.37 -39.91 30.65
N PHE A 759 -9.54 -39.09 29.98
CA PHE A 759 -9.34 -39.12 28.54
C PHE A 759 -8.15 -39.99 28.13
N LYS A 760 -8.29 -40.70 26.99
CA LYS A 760 -7.15 -41.14 26.16
C LYS A 760 -6.61 -39.91 25.41
N TYR A 761 -5.97 -39.02 26.15
CA TYR A 761 -5.24 -37.90 25.56
C TYR A 761 -3.97 -38.42 24.88
N ILE A 762 -3.72 -37.93 23.68
CA ILE A 762 -2.58 -38.23 22.82
C ILE A 762 -2.02 -36.88 22.39
N SER A 763 -0.70 -36.71 22.35
CA SER A 763 -0.11 -35.43 21.97
C SER A 763 1.23 -35.59 21.23
N ILE A 764 1.84 -34.49 20.79
CA ILE A 764 3.14 -34.53 20.10
C ILE A 764 4.27 -34.62 21.13
N GLY A 765 5.07 -35.68 21.04
CA GLY A 765 6.34 -35.83 21.75
C GLY A 765 6.27 -36.14 23.24
N ARG A 766 5.08 -36.39 23.81
CA ARG A 766 4.93 -36.61 25.27
C ARG A 766 4.33 -37.97 25.59
N LYS A 767 4.81 -38.61 26.66
CA LYS A 767 4.34 -39.92 27.12
C LYS A 767 2.90 -39.86 27.61
N THR A 768 2.03 -40.62 26.94
CA THR A 768 0.64 -40.84 27.34
C THR A 768 0.50 -42.30 27.77
N GLY A 769 0.00 -42.54 28.98
CA GLY A 769 0.14 -43.83 29.68
C GLY A 769 -0.37 -45.03 28.88
N GLY A 770 0.51 -46.01 28.62
CA GLY A 770 0.15 -47.25 27.94
C GLY A 770 1.30 -48.00 27.24
N VAL A 771 2.42 -47.34 26.94
CA VAL A 771 3.55 -47.97 26.22
C VAL A 771 4.83 -47.98 27.07
N THR A 772 5.42 -49.17 27.21
CA THR A 772 6.80 -49.38 27.68
C THR A 772 7.76 -49.19 26.51
N GLY A 773 8.13 -47.94 26.25
CA GLY A 773 9.31 -47.63 25.44
C GLY A 773 10.58 -48.14 26.12
N ALA A 774 11.63 -48.41 25.34
CA ALA A 774 12.94 -48.76 25.89
C ALA A 774 13.46 -47.60 26.78
N SER A 775 14.06 -47.94 27.92
CA SER A 775 14.62 -46.96 28.83
C SER A 775 15.90 -46.35 28.24
N PHE A 776 16.25 -45.13 28.66
CA PHE A 776 17.57 -44.55 28.39
C PHE A 776 18.71 -45.28 29.13
N SER A 777 18.40 -46.31 29.94
CA SER A 777 19.35 -47.29 30.49
C SER A 777 19.61 -48.50 29.57
N ASP A 778 18.84 -48.63 28.50
CA ASP A 778 18.85 -49.79 27.59
C ASP A 778 19.56 -49.43 26.25
N LEU A 779 20.28 -48.30 26.25
CA LEU A 779 21.02 -47.66 25.15
C LEU A 779 22.43 -47.26 25.62
#